data_AF-A0A372FU52-F1
#
_entry.id   AF-A0A372FU52-F1
#
_cell.length_a   1.000
_cell.length_b   1.000
_cell.length_c   1.000
_cell.angle_alpha   90.00
_cell.angle_beta   90.00
_cell.angle_gamma   90.00
#
_symmetry.space_group_name_H-M   'P 1'
#
loop_
_entity.id
_entity.type
_entity.pdbx_description
1 polymer ?
#
loop_
_entity_poly.entity_id
_entity_poly.type
_entity_poly.pdbx_seq_one_letter_code
_entity_poly.pdbx_strand_id
1 'polypeptide(L)'
;MTGRLPPTPATRGCPEHRRIDGLYDIWLRTGPDGMPVAVRGSGTPLDAAHLADLVRRGGGAGDDVRIMMDGAEAHVEIFAELAGILGRDVLISPIGSVLRYDGDREPEPSLVDARTGRPAEWLVVQPPAMATDLPGWYETTGGVLRPRSGVVAAPLPGGLTLATRADFVARRAAAVDLAPGHPELTTIGVSVRGGGFVVGDYTGSYQVTGGRQLAAALSDVPLYGSEIRMWLHWPSDPEERQRLHANLTAFAKNTGAIVWAPERTSALEILESCQDLSAVDRAGGPAEWRTYLPPMAGSPRFEPDQDGRLSPAGRMVVTPYPGAPLVSVAPARQRAMNSRYSSLRAQHGLFRIDLTILNDGRWAVQYADSGPHALGPRVLQRMLRTAGWQGEDLLLLASYPASAEAGVRRYGSRLVEGLRAEVWVLPPEAAFDTVDGTARAVDDRGRPVDWQRLDLDDSQRRWQSDDGVLVTAESSGRPAAADRPSGTGRPATSSTARRPVPEQLGPRRPVRGRMPEPTDTDPDAGQRSAATGATPSADRQQAGEPGLSAAPPASDARAYPGPPSAGRTPVVTSGPVSPVPVHAALPPPVPPLPVPAVAPSSPAGPAAADSFPELSSAAPPPPPPAPPPPNRTGGWAQPHRTEPRRVERQIAPPRPVVGPVVGPRAVAGSPPSIGPQPSAGPGVGHDQELPSAAGPALERGPGAVPGRPVGPAPPGGLELPVSAAPRLGTVRRPVSHASYWIAERPTVNAEPVELYVVAGCSPADATGTGVPTSNLFLVGTLRPPVPAALRADEHLLRVRVLAGGAVDMSSITVHEPPALHELLVDRDESYLLPGGLLGRTRLVAGYGVDASGQYAPQAVAESTPPLALRCTGAAHGIEGLPADLPRWPYDADALAYALVRDPGSATPNQGLVLLRNRPRARQGRMLVQLRVPWRCAVDVRATVAQIGDLPQIHSAAGSMLEAGASLLLPREANAQVEVVRLLSAGRLGWRTVGEPEMSLADFLASRADATTRPGSTAPTR
;
A
#
# COMPACT_ATOMS: atom_id res chain seq x y z
N MET A 1 -30.98 -33.94 29.00
CA MET A 1 -29.86 -34.88 29.07
C MET A 1 -28.76 -34.27 29.94
N THR A 2 -28.72 -34.61 31.22
CA THR A 2 -27.62 -34.25 32.14
C THR A 2 -26.45 -35.22 31.91
N GLY A 3 -25.78 -35.07 30.78
CA GLY A 3 -24.54 -35.79 30.51
C GLY A 3 -23.48 -35.31 31.48
N ARG A 4 -22.99 -36.20 32.34
CA ARG A 4 -21.80 -35.97 33.17
C ARG A 4 -20.71 -35.42 32.26
N LEU A 5 -20.23 -34.19 32.51
CA LEU A 5 -19.06 -33.65 31.83
C LEU A 5 -17.94 -34.70 31.95
N PRO A 6 -17.29 -35.11 30.85
CA PRO A 6 -16.16 -36.01 30.93
C PRO A 6 -15.15 -35.40 31.92
N PRO A 7 -14.54 -36.22 32.80
CA PRO A 7 -13.60 -35.72 33.78
C PRO A 7 -12.52 -34.93 33.03
N THR A 8 -12.39 -33.64 33.37
CA THR A 8 -11.23 -32.83 32.98
C THR A 8 -10.00 -33.67 33.32
N PRO A 9 -8.95 -33.72 32.47
CA PRO A 9 -7.73 -34.49 32.73
C PRO A 9 -6.91 -33.95 33.94
N ALA A 10 -7.56 -33.43 34.97
CA ALA A 10 -7.02 -33.30 36.29
C ALA A 10 -6.91 -34.71 36.89
N THR A 11 -5.70 -35.29 36.92
CA THR A 11 -4.97 -35.48 38.20
C THR A 11 -3.73 -36.36 38.16
N ARG A 12 -3.40 -37.10 37.09
CA ARG A 12 -2.14 -37.88 37.07
C ARG A 12 -1.46 -37.88 35.70
N GLY A 13 -0.51 -36.96 35.50
CA GLY A 13 0.48 -37.08 34.42
C GLY A 13 0.83 -35.79 33.70
N CYS A 14 -0.06 -34.80 33.58
CA CYS A 14 0.22 -33.60 32.79
C CYS A 14 1.45 -32.86 33.31
N PRO A 15 2.46 -32.60 32.46
CA PRO A 15 3.65 -31.86 32.88
C PRO A 15 3.25 -30.42 33.24
N GLU A 16 4.02 -29.78 34.12
CA GLU A 16 3.80 -28.38 34.50
C GLU A 16 3.93 -27.44 33.29
N HIS A 17 4.82 -27.82 32.37
CA HIS A 17 5.07 -27.15 31.11
C HIS A 17 5.51 -28.14 30.04
N ARG A 18 5.38 -27.76 28.77
CA ARG A 18 5.84 -28.53 27.61
C ARG A 18 6.48 -27.57 26.64
N ARG A 19 7.67 -27.91 26.17
CA ARG A 19 8.33 -27.17 25.10
C ARG A 19 8.07 -27.86 23.76
N ILE A 20 7.57 -27.10 22.81
CA ILE A 20 7.42 -27.44 21.39
C ILE A 20 8.33 -26.47 20.64
N ASP A 21 8.79 -26.82 19.44
CA ASP A 21 9.67 -25.93 18.69
C ASP A 21 9.02 -24.56 18.47
N GLY A 22 9.63 -23.52 19.06
CA GLY A 22 9.11 -22.16 19.10
C GLY A 22 7.92 -21.90 20.03
N LEU A 23 7.30 -22.89 20.67
CA LEU A 23 6.12 -22.70 21.52
C LEU A 23 6.29 -23.31 22.91
N TYR A 24 5.96 -22.55 23.95
CA TYR A 24 6.06 -22.97 25.34
C TYR A 24 4.68 -23.04 25.99
N ASP A 25 4.21 -24.26 26.26
CA ASP A 25 2.92 -24.50 26.92
C ASP A 25 3.07 -24.45 28.45
N ILE A 26 2.16 -23.74 29.13
CA ILE A 26 2.08 -23.69 30.60
C ILE A 26 0.69 -24.09 31.05
N TRP A 27 0.59 -25.08 31.95
CA TRP A 27 -0.67 -25.51 32.53
C TRP A 27 -1.01 -24.72 33.79
N LEU A 28 -2.07 -23.91 33.70
CA LEU A 28 -2.62 -23.12 34.80
C LEU A 28 -4.05 -23.53 35.10
N ARG A 29 -4.55 -23.13 36.26
CA ARG A 29 -5.95 -23.23 36.65
C ARG A 29 -6.36 -21.98 37.42
N THR A 30 -7.66 -21.73 37.51
CA THR A 30 -8.18 -20.70 38.41
C THR A 30 -8.05 -21.16 39.86
N GLY A 31 -7.40 -20.34 40.68
CA GLY A 31 -7.31 -20.48 42.12
C GLY A 31 -8.64 -20.17 42.82
N PRO A 32 -8.74 -20.44 44.13
CA PRO A 32 -9.94 -20.12 44.91
C PRO A 32 -10.23 -18.61 45.00
N ASP A 33 -9.22 -17.78 44.81
CA ASP A 33 -9.28 -16.32 44.74
C ASP A 33 -9.58 -15.79 43.34
N GLY A 34 -9.80 -16.68 42.37
CA GLY A 34 -10.01 -16.31 40.98
C GLY A 34 -8.71 -16.08 40.20
N MET A 35 -7.53 -16.15 40.81
CA MET A 35 -6.27 -15.82 40.13
C MET A 35 -5.64 -17.05 39.46
N PRO A 36 -4.79 -16.88 38.42
CA PRO A 36 -4.05 -18.00 37.86
C PRO A 36 -3.11 -18.65 38.89
N VAL A 37 -3.18 -19.97 39.02
CA VAL A 37 -2.25 -20.77 39.85
C VAL A 37 -1.69 -21.93 39.03
N ALA A 38 -0.48 -22.38 39.33
CA ALA A 38 0.08 -23.57 38.70
C ALA A 38 -0.78 -24.81 38.99
N VAL A 39 -0.91 -25.71 38.01
CA VAL A 39 -1.63 -26.98 38.20
C VAL A 39 -0.96 -27.86 39.26
N ARG A 40 0.38 -27.81 39.37
CA ARG A 40 1.16 -28.47 40.42
C ARG A 40 1.81 -27.39 41.29
N GLY A 41 1.49 -27.33 42.59
CA GLY A 41 2.10 -26.37 43.50
C GLY A 41 1.26 -26.07 44.74
N SER A 42 1.72 -25.12 45.55
CA SER A 42 1.10 -24.66 46.80
C SER A 42 -0.27 -23.98 46.62
N GLY A 43 -0.71 -23.75 45.37
CA GLY A 43 -1.90 -22.95 45.07
C GLY A 43 -1.67 -21.44 45.25
N THR A 44 -0.42 -21.00 45.32
CA THR A 44 -0.07 -19.58 45.37
C THR A 44 -0.44 -18.91 44.05
N PRO A 45 -1.14 -17.75 44.07
CA PRO A 45 -1.42 -16.93 42.90
C PRO A 45 -0.14 -16.56 42.15
N LEU A 46 -0.20 -16.60 40.82
CA LEU A 46 0.89 -16.24 39.93
C LEU A 46 0.54 -14.95 39.19
N ASP A 47 1.36 -13.92 39.41
CA ASP A 47 1.36 -12.72 38.58
C ASP A 47 2.25 -12.90 37.33
N ALA A 48 2.35 -11.85 36.52
CA ALA A 48 3.13 -11.85 35.28
C ALA A 48 4.63 -12.11 35.52
N ALA A 49 5.22 -11.57 36.58
CA ALA A 49 6.63 -11.74 36.89
C ALA A 49 6.94 -13.20 37.29
N HIS A 50 6.10 -13.80 38.13
CA HIS A 50 6.24 -15.21 38.51
C HIS A 50 6.07 -16.16 37.31
N LEU A 51 5.12 -15.86 36.41
CA LEU A 51 4.94 -16.62 35.17
C LEU A 51 6.14 -16.48 34.23
N ALA A 52 6.68 -15.27 34.05
CA ALA A 52 7.86 -15.04 33.23
C ALA A 52 9.08 -15.81 33.76
N ASP A 53 9.27 -15.84 35.08
CA ASP A 53 10.33 -16.61 35.70
C ASP A 53 10.15 -18.13 35.53
N LEU A 54 8.92 -18.62 35.54
CA LEU A 54 8.62 -20.02 35.22
C LEU A 54 9.02 -20.36 33.78
N VAL A 55 8.63 -19.52 32.82
CA VAL A 55 9.00 -19.67 31.40
C VAL A 55 10.52 -19.68 31.23
N ARG A 56 11.22 -18.72 31.83
CA ARG A 56 12.68 -18.61 31.74
C ARG A 56 13.37 -19.84 32.32
N ARG A 57 12.96 -20.31 33.51
CA ARG A 57 13.54 -21.50 34.15
C ARG A 57 13.29 -22.77 33.33
N GLY A 58 12.17 -22.86 32.63
CA GLY A 58 11.88 -23.95 31.72
C GLY A 58 12.50 -23.82 30.32
N GLY A 59 13.32 -22.78 30.08
CA GLY A 59 14.02 -22.57 28.82
C GLY A 59 13.15 -22.01 27.69
N GLY A 60 11.95 -21.49 28.00
CA GLY A 60 11.02 -20.91 27.03
C GLY A 60 11.21 -19.41 26.76
N ALA A 61 12.31 -18.80 27.22
CA ALA A 61 12.51 -17.34 27.13
C ALA A 61 12.53 -16.78 25.69
N GLY A 62 12.78 -17.63 24.68
CA GLY A 62 12.78 -17.26 23.26
C GLY A 62 11.52 -17.71 22.51
N ASP A 63 10.60 -18.40 23.18
CA ASP A 63 9.43 -19.04 22.58
C ASP A 63 8.17 -18.19 22.84
N ASP A 64 7.17 -18.27 21.96
CA ASP A 64 5.84 -17.74 22.28
C ASP A 64 5.20 -18.64 23.34
N VAL A 65 4.34 -18.09 24.19
CA VAL A 65 3.80 -18.82 25.33
C VAL A 65 2.33 -19.14 25.10
N ARG A 66 1.94 -20.42 25.25
CA ARG A 66 0.53 -20.83 25.20
C ARG A 66 0.04 -21.17 26.60
N ILE A 67 -1.01 -20.48 27.03
CA ILE A 67 -1.61 -20.69 28.34
C ILE A 67 -2.66 -21.80 28.24
N MET A 68 -2.36 -22.94 28.86
CA MET A 68 -3.21 -24.11 28.92
C MET A 68 -4.18 -24.00 30.11
N MET A 69 -5.13 -23.06 29.98
CA MET A 69 -6.19 -22.77 30.95
C MET A 69 -7.50 -22.47 30.22
N ASP A 70 -8.64 -22.92 30.76
CA ASP A 70 -9.97 -22.59 30.20
C ASP A 70 -10.33 -21.12 30.50
N GLY A 71 -10.93 -20.42 29.53
CA GLY A 71 -11.37 -19.03 29.71
C GLY A 71 -10.29 -18.05 30.16
N ALA A 72 -9.03 -18.25 29.74
CA ALA A 72 -7.87 -17.50 30.20
C ALA A 72 -7.95 -15.99 29.90
N GLU A 73 -8.76 -15.57 28.92
CA GLU A 73 -9.09 -14.17 28.64
C GLU A 73 -9.62 -13.40 29.87
N ALA A 74 -10.21 -14.07 30.86
CA ALA A 74 -10.58 -13.44 32.14
C ALA A 74 -9.40 -12.81 32.90
N HIS A 75 -8.16 -13.14 32.52
CA HIS A 75 -6.91 -12.62 33.10
C HIS A 75 -6.03 -11.93 32.05
N VAL A 76 -6.62 -11.36 31.00
CA VAL A 76 -5.88 -10.75 29.88
C VAL A 76 -4.87 -9.70 30.32
N GLU A 77 -5.13 -8.93 31.38
CA GLU A 77 -4.20 -7.93 31.92
C GLU A 77 -2.87 -8.56 32.40
N ILE A 78 -2.95 -9.67 33.14
CA ILE A 78 -1.76 -10.42 33.62
C ILE A 78 -0.97 -10.96 32.42
N PHE A 79 -1.68 -11.49 31.41
CA PHE A 79 -1.03 -12.06 30.24
C PHE A 79 -0.47 -11.00 29.28
N ALA A 80 -1.04 -9.79 29.26
CA ALA A 80 -0.49 -8.65 28.55
C ALA A 80 0.80 -8.15 29.20
N GLU A 81 0.83 -8.07 30.53
CA GLU A 81 2.06 -7.78 31.27
C GLU A 81 3.12 -8.89 31.05
N LEU A 82 2.72 -10.16 31.07
CA LEU A 82 3.61 -11.29 30.76
C LEU A 82 4.21 -11.17 29.35
N ALA A 83 3.38 -10.87 28.34
CA ALA A 83 3.83 -10.64 26.97
C ALA A 83 4.85 -9.48 26.92
N GLY A 84 4.59 -8.39 27.66
CA GLY A 84 5.52 -7.27 27.82
C GLY A 84 6.86 -7.66 28.45
N ILE A 85 6.84 -8.45 29.53
CA ILE A 85 8.04 -8.91 30.24
C ILE A 85 8.89 -9.86 29.40
N LEU A 86 8.24 -10.72 28.59
CA LEU A 86 8.93 -11.68 27.73
C LEU A 86 9.33 -11.11 26.37
N GLY A 87 8.67 -10.04 25.90
CA GLY A 87 8.80 -9.55 24.53
C GLY A 87 8.34 -10.59 23.50
N ARG A 88 7.35 -11.42 23.87
CA ARG A 88 6.82 -12.55 23.08
C ARG A 88 5.31 -12.56 23.08
N ASP A 89 4.71 -13.22 22.09
CA ASP A 89 3.27 -13.39 22.03
C ASP A 89 2.81 -14.41 23.08
N VAL A 90 1.67 -14.14 23.72
CA VAL A 90 1.02 -15.04 24.67
C VAL A 90 -0.34 -15.47 24.10
N LEU A 91 -0.52 -16.76 23.83
CA LEU A 91 -1.75 -17.32 23.28
C LEU A 91 -2.66 -17.81 24.40
N ILE A 92 -3.88 -17.28 24.47
CA ILE A 92 -4.85 -17.56 25.54
C ILE A 92 -6.19 -17.99 24.97
N SER A 93 -6.99 -18.67 25.80
CA SER A 93 -8.33 -19.14 25.44
C SER A 93 -9.39 -18.04 25.69
N PRO A 94 -10.34 -17.81 24.76
CA PRO A 94 -11.43 -16.87 24.97
C PRO A 94 -12.34 -17.25 26.15
N ILE A 95 -13.03 -16.27 26.73
CA ILE A 95 -14.07 -16.50 27.75
C ILE A 95 -15.12 -17.48 27.21
N GLY A 96 -15.46 -18.50 28.02
CA GLY A 96 -16.44 -19.51 27.64
C GLY A 96 -15.93 -20.61 26.71
N SER A 97 -14.64 -20.61 26.36
CA SER A 97 -13.99 -21.73 25.68
C SER A 97 -13.36 -22.72 26.67
N VAL A 98 -13.28 -23.99 26.27
CA VAL A 98 -12.64 -25.07 27.04
C VAL A 98 -11.61 -25.80 26.18
N LEU A 99 -10.54 -26.23 26.82
CA LEU A 99 -9.50 -27.05 26.21
C LEU A 99 -9.98 -28.48 26.02
N ARG A 100 -9.75 -29.01 24.83
CA ARG A 100 -9.95 -30.42 24.47
C ARG A 100 -8.65 -31.02 23.96
N TYR A 101 -8.55 -32.32 24.14
CA TYR A 101 -7.39 -33.13 23.80
C TYR A 101 -7.92 -34.32 23.01
N ASP A 102 -7.81 -34.27 21.68
CA ASP A 102 -8.27 -35.34 20.81
C ASP A 102 -7.09 -36.27 20.46
N GLY A 103 -7.24 -37.57 20.74
CA GLY A 103 -6.33 -38.65 20.27
C GLY A 103 -5.49 -39.36 21.35
N ASP A 104 -5.08 -40.60 21.04
CA ASP A 104 -4.31 -41.49 21.92
C ASP A 104 -2.78 -41.26 21.88
N ARG A 105 -2.28 -40.43 20.95
CA ARG A 105 -0.84 -40.13 20.81
C ARG A 105 -0.62 -38.62 20.78
N GLU A 106 0.01 -38.11 21.84
CA GLU A 106 0.31 -36.69 22.09
C GLU A 106 -0.81 -35.75 21.65
N PRO A 107 -1.94 -35.71 22.39
CA PRO A 107 -3.10 -34.96 21.95
C PRO A 107 -2.75 -33.48 21.83
N GLU A 108 -2.93 -32.95 20.63
CA GLU A 108 -2.78 -31.54 20.36
C GLU A 108 -3.98 -30.80 20.94
N PRO A 109 -3.77 -29.75 21.76
CA PRO A 109 -4.88 -29.06 22.37
C PRO A 109 -5.70 -28.30 21.34
N SER A 110 -7.01 -28.47 21.39
CA SER A 110 -7.99 -27.70 20.63
C SER A 110 -8.88 -26.89 21.56
N LEU A 111 -9.23 -25.67 21.15
CA LEU A 111 -10.23 -24.86 21.84
C LEU A 111 -11.60 -25.06 21.21
N VAL A 112 -12.60 -25.25 22.07
CA VAL A 112 -14.00 -25.26 21.66
C VAL A 112 -14.82 -24.36 22.56
N ASP A 113 -15.82 -23.70 22.00
CA ASP A 113 -16.84 -22.99 22.76
C ASP A 113 -17.62 -23.99 23.62
N ALA A 114 -17.64 -23.78 24.93
CA ALA A 114 -18.19 -24.74 25.89
C ALA A 114 -19.69 -24.97 25.71
N ARG A 115 -20.40 -23.98 25.16
CA ARG A 115 -21.87 -24.02 25.00
C ARG A 115 -22.28 -24.73 23.72
N THR A 116 -21.57 -24.47 22.62
CA THR A 116 -21.94 -24.93 21.28
C THR A 116 -21.12 -26.13 20.83
N GLY A 117 -19.98 -26.39 21.47
CA GLY A 117 -19.00 -27.41 21.08
C GLY A 117 -18.29 -27.11 19.75
N ARG A 118 -18.50 -25.91 19.17
CA ARG A 118 -17.82 -25.50 17.94
C ARG A 118 -16.38 -25.09 18.25
N PRO A 119 -15.45 -25.24 17.30
CA PRO A 119 -14.09 -24.73 17.47
C PRO A 119 -14.08 -23.23 17.81
N ALA A 120 -13.23 -22.85 18.76
CA ALA A 120 -13.00 -21.46 19.15
C ALA A 120 -11.57 -21.05 18.79
N GLU A 121 -11.35 -19.78 18.47
CA GLU A 121 -10.03 -19.28 18.09
C GLU A 121 -9.17 -18.95 19.31
N TRP A 122 -7.87 -19.18 19.23
CA TRP A 122 -6.94 -18.70 20.26
C TRP A 122 -6.77 -17.19 20.13
N LEU A 123 -6.80 -16.48 21.26
CA LEU A 123 -6.51 -15.06 21.31
C LEU A 123 -5.00 -14.85 21.45
N VAL A 124 -4.45 -13.95 20.64
CA VAL A 124 -3.03 -13.58 20.70
C VAL A 124 -2.90 -12.29 21.50
N VAL A 125 -2.31 -12.38 22.69
CA VAL A 125 -1.93 -11.23 23.50
C VAL A 125 -0.50 -10.85 23.15
N GLN A 126 -0.34 -9.69 22.52
CA GLN A 126 0.95 -9.18 22.10
C GLN A 126 1.59 -8.31 23.20
N PRO A 127 2.93 -8.12 23.21
CA PRO A 127 3.56 -7.19 24.13
C PRO A 127 2.97 -5.79 23.95
N PRO A 128 2.58 -5.05 25.00
CA PRO A 128 1.85 -3.77 24.86
C PRO A 128 2.58 -2.73 24.02
N ALA A 129 3.91 -2.66 24.12
CA ALA A 129 4.75 -1.77 23.32
C ALA A 129 4.86 -2.19 21.84
N MET A 130 4.35 -3.36 21.49
CA MET A 130 4.46 -4.01 20.18
C MET A 130 3.10 -4.59 19.74
N ALA A 131 2.00 -4.07 20.30
CA ALA A 131 0.65 -4.55 20.00
C ALA A 131 0.22 -4.00 18.64
N THR A 132 -0.17 -4.91 17.77
CA THR A 132 -0.46 -4.70 16.35
C THR A 132 -1.63 -5.60 15.94
N ASP A 133 -2.36 -5.20 14.91
CA ASP A 133 -3.35 -6.04 14.22
C ASP A 133 -2.69 -7.05 13.25
N LEU A 134 -1.36 -6.96 13.09
CA LEU A 134 -0.59 -7.81 12.20
C LEU A 134 -0.55 -9.27 12.70
N PRO A 135 -0.52 -10.24 11.77
CA PRO A 135 -0.58 -11.65 12.11
C PRO A 135 0.61 -12.09 12.98
N GLY A 136 0.35 -13.02 13.91
CA GLY A 136 1.37 -13.71 14.70
C GLY A 136 2.06 -14.86 13.97
N TRP A 137 2.96 -15.55 14.67
CA TRP A 137 3.67 -16.72 14.14
C TRP A 137 2.74 -17.91 13.88
N TYR A 138 1.72 -18.04 14.73
CA TYR A 138 0.73 -19.10 14.68
C TYR A 138 -0.59 -18.60 14.11
N GLU A 139 -1.34 -19.50 13.49
CA GLU A 139 -2.73 -19.32 13.11
C GLU A 139 -3.61 -20.37 13.80
N THR A 140 -4.89 -20.05 14.00
CA THR A 140 -5.84 -21.02 14.55
C THR A 140 -6.68 -21.63 13.44
N THR A 141 -6.60 -22.96 13.28
CA THR A 141 -7.45 -23.71 12.35
C THR A 141 -8.19 -24.80 13.11
N GLY A 142 -9.52 -24.72 13.13
CA GLY A 142 -10.35 -25.71 13.84
C GLY A 142 -10.10 -25.75 15.35
N GLY A 143 -9.74 -24.60 15.95
CA GLY A 143 -9.41 -24.47 17.37
C GLY A 143 -8.02 -24.98 17.75
N VAL A 144 -7.25 -25.46 16.77
CA VAL A 144 -5.88 -25.91 16.95
C VAL A 144 -4.92 -24.83 16.46
N LEU A 145 -3.85 -24.59 17.23
CA LEU A 145 -2.77 -23.69 16.80
C LEU A 145 -1.82 -24.41 15.85
N ARG A 146 -1.58 -23.80 14.70
CA ARG A 146 -0.61 -24.27 13.71
C ARG A 146 0.39 -23.16 13.43
N PRO A 147 1.69 -23.47 13.28
CA PRO A 147 2.60 -22.53 12.64
C PRO A 147 2.04 -22.22 11.25
N ARG A 148 2.17 -20.97 10.81
CA ARG A 148 1.89 -20.63 9.41
C ARG A 148 2.84 -21.41 8.49
N SER A 149 2.59 -21.38 7.18
CA SER A 149 3.48 -22.00 6.18
C SER A 149 4.15 -20.96 5.30
N GLY A 150 5.31 -21.29 4.75
CA GLY A 150 6.02 -20.45 3.80
C GLY A 150 7.05 -19.51 4.44
N VAL A 151 7.42 -18.47 3.70
CA VAL A 151 8.39 -17.46 4.12
C VAL A 151 7.79 -16.61 5.24
N VAL A 152 8.56 -16.36 6.30
CA VAL A 152 8.15 -15.48 7.39
C VAL A 152 8.26 -14.03 6.92
N ALA A 153 7.11 -13.40 6.76
CA ALA A 153 7.00 -11.99 6.43
C ALA A 153 5.94 -11.32 7.30
N ALA A 154 6.20 -10.07 7.69
CA ALA A 154 5.18 -9.16 8.21
C ALA A 154 4.84 -8.14 7.12
N PRO A 155 3.56 -7.84 6.88
CA PRO A 155 3.18 -6.84 5.90
C PRO A 155 3.67 -5.45 6.35
N LEU A 156 4.11 -4.64 5.38
CA LEU A 156 4.38 -3.22 5.56
C LEU A 156 3.36 -2.43 4.74
N PRO A 157 3.08 -1.17 5.11
CA PRO A 157 2.34 -0.28 4.22
C PRO A 157 3.08 -0.09 2.89
N GLY A 158 2.56 -0.69 1.82
CA GLY A 158 3.21 -0.71 0.51
C GLY A 158 4.38 -1.69 0.41
N GLY A 159 4.40 -2.79 1.16
CA GLY A 159 5.48 -3.78 1.04
C GLY A 159 5.43 -4.90 2.06
N LEU A 160 6.59 -5.45 2.39
CA LEU A 160 6.74 -6.47 3.43
C LEU A 160 8.12 -6.42 4.07
N THR A 161 8.24 -6.92 5.29
CA THR A 161 9.52 -7.21 5.92
C THR A 161 9.66 -8.70 6.14
N LEU A 162 10.75 -9.26 5.63
CA LEU A 162 11.17 -10.61 5.94
C LEU A 162 11.70 -10.66 7.37
N ALA A 163 11.45 -11.77 8.03
CA ALA A 163 11.88 -11.99 9.40
C ALA A 163 12.30 -13.45 9.61
N THR A 164 12.83 -13.69 10.80
CA THR A 164 13.12 -15.01 11.37
C THR A 164 12.36 -15.15 12.68
N ARG A 165 12.38 -16.34 13.28
CA ARG A 165 11.79 -16.54 14.62
C ARG A 165 12.34 -15.55 15.66
N ALA A 166 13.64 -15.26 15.56
CA ALA A 166 14.34 -14.46 16.56
C ALA A 166 13.89 -12.99 16.56
N ASP A 167 13.63 -12.41 15.38
CA ASP A 167 13.34 -10.98 15.19
C ASP A 167 11.91 -10.66 14.74
N PHE A 168 11.03 -11.67 14.56
CA PHE A 168 9.66 -11.47 14.08
C PHE A 168 8.86 -10.42 14.87
N VAL A 169 8.86 -10.50 16.20
CA VAL A 169 8.09 -9.56 17.06
C VAL A 169 8.60 -8.13 16.90
N ALA A 170 9.93 -7.93 16.91
CA ALA A 170 10.53 -6.62 16.72
C ALA A 170 10.27 -6.06 15.32
N ARG A 171 10.35 -6.91 14.27
CA ARG A 171 10.04 -6.52 12.89
C ARG A 171 8.56 -6.15 12.72
N ARG A 172 7.66 -6.87 13.37
CA ARG A 172 6.21 -6.59 13.36
C ARG A 172 5.90 -5.27 14.08
N ALA A 173 6.55 -4.99 15.21
CA ALA A 173 6.42 -3.71 15.90
C ALA A 173 6.90 -2.54 15.02
N ALA A 174 8.10 -2.66 14.46
CA ALA A 174 8.66 -1.63 13.59
C ALA A 174 7.86 -1.44 12.29
N ALA A 175 7.17 -2.49 11.81
CA ALA A 175 6.26 -2.41 10.68
C ALA A 175 5.05 -1.51 10.93
N VAL A 176 4.54 -1.46 12.16
CA VAL A 176 3.40 -0.62 12.55
C VAL A 176 3.79 0.84 12.75
N ASP A 177 5.04 1.11 13.14
CA ASP A 177 5.56 2.47 13.23
C ASP A 177 5.79 3.12 11.87
N LEU A 178 5.86 2.31 10.80
CA LEU A 178 5.97 2.77 9.43
C LEU A 178 4.59 3.13 8.88
N ALA A 179 4.39 4.37 8.48
CA ALA A 179 3.19 4.81 7.78
C ALA A 179 3.26 4.43 6.28
N PRO A 180 2.12 4.42 5.56
CA PRO A 180 2.09 4.24 4.11
C PRO A 180 3.11 5.14 3.39
N GLY A 181 4.04 4.53 2.65
CA GLY A 181 4.93 5.26 1.75
C GLY A 181 4.20 5.75 0.50
N HIS A 182 4.98 6.21 -0.50
CA HIS A 182 4.42 6.46 -1.82
C HIS A 182 3.91 5.14 -2.44
N PRO A 183 2.71 5.09 -3.06
CA PRO A 183 2.12 3.84 -3.55
C PRO A 183 2.95 3.13 -4.62
N GLU A 184 3.78 3.88 -5.36
CA GLU A 184 4.69 3.32 -6.38
C GLU A 184 6.07 2.87 -5.84
N LEU A 185 6.31 3.03 -4.53
CA LEU A 185 7.57 2.65 -3.87
C LEU A 185 7.34 1.46 -2.94
N THR A 186 7.79 0.28 -3.36
CA THR A 186 7.64 -0.94 -2.55
C THR A 186 8.72 -1.01 -1.47
N THR A 187 8.37 -1.13 -0.20
CA THR A 187 9.37 -1.30 0.87
C THR A 187 9.63 -2.79 1.16
N ILE A 188 10.89 -3.23 1.07
CA ILE A 188 11.30 -4.59 1.42
C ILE A 188 12.28 -4.55 2.59
N GLY A 189 11.79 -4.94 3.78
CA GLY A 189 12.63 -5.13 4.96
C GLY A 189 13.31 -6.48 4.97
N VAL A 190 14.61 -6.53 5.24
CA VAL A 190 15.36 -7.79 5.29
C VAL A 190 16.60 -7.68 6.19
N SER A 191 16.92 -8.77 6.90
CA SER A 191 18.15 -8.89 7.69
C SER A 191 19.29 -9.38 6.79
N VAL A 192 20.52 -8.88 7.01
CA VAL A 192 21.70 -9.26 6.23
C VAL A 192 22.69 -10.04 7.11
N ARG A 193 23.22 -11.15 6.59
CA ARG A 193 24.28 -11.94 7.25
C ARG A 193 25.25 -12.50 6.22
N GLY A 194 26.55 -12.39 6.44
CA GLY A 194 27.54 -12.91 5.48
C GLY A 194 27.53 -12.17 4.13
N GLY A 195 26.90 -10.99 4.07
CA GLY A 195 26.57 -10.27 2.84
C GLY A 195 25.39 -10.83 2.03
N GLY A 196 24.67 -11.83 2.53
CA GLY A 196 23.43 -12.36 1.92
C GLY A 196 22.18 -11.97 2.72
N PHE A 197 21.01 -12.24 2.14
CA PHE A 197 19.70 -11.92 2.71
C PHE A 197 19.16 -13.08 3.55
N VAL A 198 18.77 -12.82 4.78
CA VAL A 198 18.22 -13.84 5.68
C VAL A 198 16.72 -14.01 5.40
N VAL A 199 16.33 -15.22 5.01
CA VAL A 199 14.93 -15.60 4.74
C VAL A 199 14.55 -16.72 5.70
N GLY A 200 13.62 -16.45 6.61
CA GLY A 200 13.08 -17.43 7.55
C GLY A 200 11.86 -18.16 7.00
N ASP A 201 11.58 -19.33 7.57
CA ASP A 201 10.29 -20.03 7.44
C ASP A 201 9.63 -20.20 8.81
N TYR A 202 8.33 -20.48 8.81
CA TYR A 202 7.55 -20.62 10.03
C TYR A 202 7.84 -21.91 10.82
N THR A 203 8.73 -22.77 10.31
CA THR A 203 9.29 -23.89 11.11
C THR A 203 10.40 -23.42 12.06
N GLY A 204 10.81 -22.14 11.95
CA GLY A 204 11.91 -21.57 12.74
C GLY A 204 13.27 -21.70 12.06
N SER A 205 13.32 -22.35 10.89
CA SER A 205 14.53 -22.44 10.07
C SER A 205 14.75 -21.13 9.30
N TYR A 206 15.99 -20.88 8.90
CA TYR A 206 16.32 -19.76 8.01
C TYR A 206 17.44 -20.13 7.05
N GLN A 207 17.52 -19.39 5.94
CA GLN A 207 18.58 -19.51 4.94
C GLN A 207 19.19 -18.14 4.66
N VAL A 208 20.48 -18.12 4.32
CA VAL A 208 21.16 -16.94 3.79
C VAL A 208 21.19 -17.06 2.27
N THR A 209 20.52 -16.13 1.60
CA THR A 209 20.23 -16.18 0.17
C THR A 209 20.96 -15.07 -0.59
N GLY A 210 21.29 -15.32 -1.85
CA GLY A 210 21.78 -14.29 -2.76
C GLY A 210 20.62 -13.49 -3.38
N GLY A 211 20.95 -12.44 -4.14
CA GLY A 211 19.92 -11.59 -4.75
C GLY A 211 18.96 -12.31 -5.70
N ARG A 212 19.42 -13.32 -6.43
CA ARG A 212 18.54 -14.13 -7.30
C ARG A 212 17.54 -14.94 -6.48
N GLN A 213 18.00 -15.60 -5.43
CA GLN A 213 17.16 -16.44 -4.58
C GLN A 213 16.16 -15.60 -3.79
N LEU A 214 16.55 -14.40 -3.33
CA LEU A 214 15.62 -13.46 -2.73
C LEU A 214 14.52 -13.04 -3.73
N ALA A 215 14.88 -12.72 -4.98
CA ALA A 215 13.89 -12.40 -6.02
C ALA A 215 12.90 -13.55 -6.24
N ALA A 216 13.38 -14.79 -6.25
CA ALA A 216 12.53 -15.97 -6.35
C ALA A 216 11.62 -16.15 -5.13
N ALA A 217 12.12 -15.90 -3.91
CA ALA A 217 11.33 -15.95 -2.68
C ALA A 217 10.22 -14.86 -2.63
N LEU A 218 10.36 -13.80 -3.42
CA LEU A 218 9.42 -12.69 -3.53
C LEU A 218 8.64 -12.71 -4.86
N SER A 219 8.56 -13.86 -5.55
CA SER A 219 7.91 -13.97 -6.87
C SER A 219 6.43 -13.59 -6.88
N ASP A 220 5.78 -13.74 -5.72
CA ASP A 220 4.37 -13.44 -5.49
C ASP A 220 4.14 -11.95 -5.21
N VAL A 221 5.20 -11.20 -4.95
CA VAL A 221 5.16 -9.74 -4.84
C VAL A 221 5.34 -9.14 -6.25
N PRO A 222 4.50 -8.20 -6.70
CA PRO A 222 4.60 -7.60 -8.02
C PRO A 222 5.77 -6.60 -8.11
N LEU A 223 7.00 -7.10 -8.06
CA LEU A 223 8.22 -6.28 -8.05
C LEU A 223 8.65 -5.80 -9.44
N TYR A 224 8.21 -6.44 -10.51
CA TYR A 224 8.69 -6.12 -11.85
C TYR A 224 8.29 -4.72 -12.31
N GLY A 225 9.27 -3.91 -12.73
CA GLY A 225 9.07 -2.51 -13.12
C GLY A 225 8.76 -1.57 -11.96
N SER A 226 8.71 -2.06 -10.72
CA SER A 226 8.54 -1.24 -9.53
C SER A 226 9.85 -0.57 -9.12
N GLU A 227 9.77 0.37 -8.17
CA GLU A 227 10.93 0.79 -7.40
C GLU A 227 10.85 0.22 -6.00
N ILE A 228 11.96 -0.31 -5.52
CA ILE A 228 12.05 -1.01 -4.25
C ILE A 228 12.94 -0.20 -3.31
N ARG A 229 12.45 0.15 -2.14
CA ARG A 229 13.25 0.66 -1.03
C ARG A 229 13.63 -0.48 -0.09
N MET A 230 14.93 -0.74 0.04
CA MET A 230 15.46 -1.77 0.94
C MET A 230 15.60 -1.24 2.35
N TRP A 231 14.89 -1.88 3.30
CA TRP A 231 15.08 -1.64 4.73
C TRP A 231 16.02 -2.69 5.33
N LEU A 232 17.31 -2.40 5.23
CA LEU A 232 18.40 -3.28 5.66
C LEU A 232 19.49 -2.51 6.42
N HIS A 233 20.33 -3.24 7.13
CA HIS A 233 21.55 -2.71 7.76
C HIS A 233 22.78 -3.23 7.02
N TRP A 234 23.73 -2.34 6.72
CA TRP A 234 24.99 -2.74 6.10
C TRP A 234 25.88 -3.47 7.12
N PRO A 235 26.50 -4.61 6.74
CA PRO A 235 27.47 -5.27 7.60
C PRO A 235 28.72 -4.40 7.80
N SER A 236 29.35 -4.49 8.96
CA SER A 236 30.58 -3.74 9.26
C SER A 236 31.79 -4.25 8.46
N ASP A 237 31.83 -5.56 8.18
CA ASP A 237 32.93 -6.20 7.44
C ASP A 237 32.98 -5.75 5.97
N PRO A 238 34.11 -5.21 5.47
CA PRO A 238 34.27 -4.81 4.07
C PRO A 238 33.96 -5.91 3.05
N GLU A 239 34.31 -7.17 3.30
CA GLU A 239 34.04 -8.24 2.35
C GLU A 239 32.55 -8.58 2.28
N GLU A 240 31.88 -8.67 3.44
CA GLU A 240 30.43 -8.81 3.49
C GLU A 240 29.71 -7.65 2.79
N ARG A 241 30.20 -6.40 2.93
CA ARG A 241 29.65 -5.26 2.19
C ARG A 241 29.79 -5.42 0.68
N GLN A 242 30.95 -5.91 0.22
CA GLN A 242 31.14 -6.14 -1.22
C GLN A 242 30.22 -7.27 -1.73
N ARG A 243 30.03 -8.33 -0.94
CA ARG A 243 29.06 -9.41 -1.25
C ARG A 243 27.62 -8.89 -1.28
N LEU A 244 27.20 -8.08 -0.30
CA LEU A 244 25.86 -7.47 -0.27
C LEU A 244 25.65 -6.56 -1.48
N HIS A 245 26.64 -5.77 -1.87
CA HIS A 245 26.58 -4.94 -3.05
C HIS A 245 26.32 -5.77 -4.33
N ALA A 246 27.05 -6.87 -4.51
CA ALA A 246 26.81 -7.79 -5.64
C ALA A 246 25.42 -8.44 -5.58
N ASN A 247 24.95 -8.78 -4.38
CA ASN A 247 23.62 -9.34 -4.17
C ASN A 247 22.49 -8.34 -4.45
N LEU A 248 22.62 -7.06 -4.08
CA LEU A 248 21.66 -6.01 -4.44
C LEU A 248 21.60 -5.77 -5.95
N THR A 249 22.75 -5.76 -6.63
CA THR A 249 22.80 -5.69 -8.11
C THR A 249 22.10 -6.89 -8.75
N ALA A 250 22.37 -8.10 -8.24
CA ALA A 250 21.68 -9.30 -8.72
C ALA A 250 20.18 -9.23 -8.44
N PHE A 251 19.75 -8.76 -7.27
CA PHE A 251 18.34 -8.61 -6.91
C PHE A 251 17.63 -7.63 -7.85
N ALA A 252 18.19 -6.44 -8.10
CA ALA A 252 17.67 -5.49 -9.08
C ALA A 252 17.52 -6.12 -10.47
N LYS A 253 18.57 -6.79 -10.96
CA LYS A 253 18.54 -7.47 -12.26
C LYS A 253 17.45 -8.55 -12.37
N ASN A 254 17.28 -9.39 -11.35
CA ASN A 254 16.31 -10.51 -11.42
C ASN A 254 14.88 -10.05 -11.15
N THR A 255 14.67 -8.97 -10.40
CA THR A 255 13.33 -8.38 -10.21
C THR A 255 12.94 -7.43 -11.33
N GLY A 256 13.89 -6.93 -12.13
CA GLY A 256 13.61 -5.87 -13.09
C GLY A 256 13.17 -4.55 -12.43
N ALA A 257 13.38 -4.42 -11.12
CA ALA A 257 13.01 -3.26 -10.31
C ALA A 257 14.22 -2.37 -10.06
N ILE A 258 14.01 -1.06 -9.98
CA ILE A 258 15.04 -0.14 -9.46
C ILE A 258 15.12 -0.35 -7.96
N VAL A 259 16.28 -0.75 -7.45
CA VAL A 259 16.45 -1.03 -6.01
C VAL A 259 17.23 0.10 -5.37
N TRP A 260 16.67 0.69 -4.33
CA TRP A 260 17.29 1.70 -3.47
C TRP A 260 17.75 1.06 -2.18
N ALA A 261 18.99 1.27 -1.80
CA ALA A 261 19.51 0.89 -0.49
C ALA A 261 20.19 2.10 0.16
N PRO A 262 20.22 2.19 1.50
CA PRO A 262 20.98 3.22 2.20
C PRO A 262 22.44 3.19 1.72
N GLU A 263 23.14 4.33 1.75
CA GLU A 263 24.59 4.35 1.54
C GLU A 263 25.34 3.48 2.56
N ARG A 264 26.54 3.02 2.21
CA ARG A 264 27.27 1.97 2.96
C ARG A 264 27.63 2.31 4.40
N THR A 265 27.57 3.59 4.76
CA THR A 265 27.89 4.12 6.09
C THR A 265 26.68 4.72 6.79
N SER A 266 25.53 4.70 6.15
CA SER A 266 24.27 5.23 6.69
C SER A 266 23.47 4.13 7.39
N ALA A 267 22.67 4.54 8.36
CA ALA A 267 21.64 3.73 8.99
C ALA A 267 20.28 4.10 8.41
N LEU A 268 19.27 3.27 8.67
CA LEU A 268 17.89 3.59 8.36
C LEU A 268 17.14 3.82 9.66
N GLU A 269 16.41 4.93 9.71
CA GLU A 269 15.55 5.30 10.83
C GLU A 269 14.14 5.60 10.33
N ILE A 270 13.14 5.27 11.15
CA ILE A 270 11.77 5.73 10.92
C ILE A 270 11.70 7.14 11.50
N LEU A 271 11.52 8.15 10.65
CA LEU A 271 11.39 9.52 11.13
C LEU A 271 10.08 9.68 11.89
N GLU A 272 10.17 9.91 13.20
CA GLU A 272 8.97 10.07 14.04
C GLU A 272 8.00 11.13 13.49
N SER A 273 8.51 12.19 12.89
CA SER A 273 7.68 13.28 12.36
C SER A 273 6.72 12.83 11.26
N CYS A 274 7.12 11.92 10.37
CA CYS A 274 6.33 11.51 9.20
C CYS A 274 6.09 10.01 9.08
N GLN A 275 6.64 9.24 10.03
CA GLN A 275 6.60 7.78 10.10
C GLN A 275 7.06 7.15 8.78
N ASP A 276 8.10 7.69 8.16
CA ASP A 276 8.66 7.18 6.90
C ASP A 276 10.16 6.85 7.07
N LEU A 277 10.69 5.97 6.23
CA LEU A 277 12.11 5.57 6.29
C LEU A 277 13.01 6.66 5.72
N SER A 278 13.99 7.04 6.52
CA SER A 278 15.08 7.94 6.17
C SER A 278 16.42 7.22 6.28
N ALA A 279 17.29 7.45 5.30
CA ALA A 279 18.71 7.18 5.42
C ALA A 279 19.36 8.30 6.23
N VAL A 280 20.04 7.94 7.31
CA VAL A 280 20.75 8.88 8.18
C VAL A 280 22.23 8.54 8.29
N ASP A 281 23.07 9.55 8.39
CA ASP A 281 24.49 9.36 8.67
C ASP A 281 24.73 9.08 10.16
N ARG A 282 25.99 8.88 10.55
CA ARG A 282 26.35 8.61 11.96
C ARG A 282 26.05 9.78 12.91
N ALA A 283 25.81 10.98 12.39
CA ALA A 283 25.47 12.16 13.17
C ALA A 283 23.94 12.40 13.23
N GLY A 284 23.12 11.50 12.66
CA GLY A 284 21.67 11.68 12.52
C GLY A 284 21.28 12.71 11.44
N GLY A 285 22.24 13.13 10.62
CA GLY A 285 22.01 13.95 9.44
C GLY A 285 21.40 13.12 8.31
N PRO A 286 20.74 13.74 7.32
CA PRO A 286 20.20 13.01 6.18
C PRO A 286 21.35 12.45 5.33
N ALA A 287 21.24 11.20 4.91
CA ALA A 287 22.21 10.52 4.06
C ALA A 287 21.64 10.18 2.68
N GLU A 288 22.54 9.85 1.75
CA GLU A 288 22.17 9.48 0.40
C GLU A 288 21.64 8.05 0.31
N TRP A 289 20.77 7.82 -0.67
CA TRP A 289 20.39 6.49 -1.11
C TRP A 289 21.22 6.09 -2.33
N ARG A 290 21.65 4.84 -2.36
CA ARG A 290 22.30 4.23 -3.51
C ARG A 290 21.29 3.48 -4.36
N THR A 291 21.27 3.80 -5.64
CA THR A 291 20.44 3.15 -6.64
C THR A 291 21.16 1.97 -7.31
N TYR A 292 20.45 0.87 -7.48
CA TYR A 292 20.86 -0.32 -8.21
C TYR A 292 19.89 -0.49 -9.38
N LEU A 293 20.38 -0.19 -10.58
CA LEU A 293 19.57 -0.19 -11.79
C LEU A 293 19.60 -1.58 -12.44
N PRO A 294 18.44 -2.18 -12.77
CA PRO A 294 18.40 -3.28 -13.70
C PRO A 294 18.83 -2.80 -15.09
N PRO A 295 19.29 -3.70 -15.98
CA PRO A 295 19.74 -3.33 -17.33
C PRO A 295 18.70 -2.54 -18.16
N MET A 296 17.42 -2.67 -17.80
CA MET A 296 16.27 -2.10 -18.51
C MET A 296 15.61 -0.93 -17.77
N ALA A 297 16.19 -0.47 -16.67
CA ALA A 297 15.58 0.59 -15.87
C ALA A 297 15.37 1.85 -16.72
N GLY A 298 14.18 2.44 -16.62
CA GLY A 298 14.00 3.85 -16.96
C GLY A 298 14.78 4.74 -15.98
N SER A 299 14.62 6.05 -16.13
CA SER A 299 15.07 6.98 -15.10
C SER A 299 14.34 6.67 -13.78
N PRO A 300 15.04 6.72 -12.63
CA PRO A 300 14.37 6.57 -11.34
C PRO A 300 13.30 7.64 -11.15
N ARG A 301 12.13 7.21 -10.70
CA ARG A 301 10.96 8.00 -10.32
C ARG A 301 11.06 8.54 -8.91
N PHE A 302 12.10 8.19 -8.15
CA PHE A 302 12.34 8.68 -6.81
C PHE A 302 13.74 9.28 -6.68
N GLU A 303 13.91 10.18 -5.72
CA GLU A 303 15.19 10.76 -5.34
C GLU A 303 15.26 10.99 -3.81
N PRO A 304 16.47 10.99 -3.23
CA PRO A 304 16.66 11.40 -1.84
C PRO A 304 16.23 12.85 -1.61
N ASP A 305 15.38 13.08 -0.61
CA ASP A 305 15.01 14.43 -0.17
C ASP A 305 15.93 14.96 0.94
N GLN A 306 15.63 16.16 1.46
CA GLN A 306 16.43 16.79 2.52
C GLN A 306 16.28 16.15 3.90
N ASP A 307 15.29 15.30 4.06
CA ASP A 307 15.06 14.52 5.26
C ASP A 307 15.70 13.13 5.14
N GLY A 308 16.40 12.83 4.04
CA GLY A 308 17.03 11.54 3.77
C GLY A 308 16.02 10.46 3.36
N ARG A 309 14.79 10.84 3.00
CA ARG A 309 13.76 9.91 2.52
C ARG A 309 13.81 9.78 1.00
N LEU A 310 13.16 8.76 0.45
CA LEU A 310 12.90 8.70 -0.99
C LEU A 310 11.58 9.40 -1.30
N SER A 311 11.67 10.54 -1.99
CA SER A 311 10.51 11.29 -2.49
C SER A 311 10.39 11.13 -4.00
N PRO A 312 9.19 11.31 -4.60
CA PRO A 312 9.05 11.29 -6.05
C PRO A 312 10.01 12.29 -6.71
N ALA A 313 10.67 11.85 -7.78
CA ALA A 313 11.45 12.69 -8.65
C ALA A 313 10.49 13.57 -9.46
N GLY A 314 10.88 14.83 -9.66
CA GLY A 314 10.09 15.78 -10.43
C GLY A 314 9.73 17.03 -9.66
N ARG A 315 8.90 17.86 -10.25
CA ARG A 315 8.59 19.19 -9.70
C ARG A 315 7.45 19.10 -8.69
N MET A 316 7.71 19.54 -7.46
CA MET A 316 6.66 19.91 -6.52
C MET A 316 5.78 21.00 -7.14
N VAL A 317 4.48 20.79 -7.15
CA VAL A 317 3.50 21.75 -7.65
C VAL A 317 3.14 22.69 -6.52
N VAL A 318 3.73 23.88 -6.56
CA VAL A 318 3.44 24.97 -5.63
C VAL A 318 2.92 26.16 -6.43
N THR A 319 1.76 26.69 -6.03
CA THR A 319 1.21 27.91 -6.60
C THR A 319 1.11 28.99 -5.54
N PRO A 320 1.78 30.14 -5.70
CA PRO A 320 1.66 31.24 -4.75
C PRO A 320 0.43 32.10 -5.03
N TYR A 321 -0.23 32.55 -3.97
CA TYR A 321 -1.30 33.55 -4.00
C TYR A 321 -0.96 34.72 -3.06
N PRO A 322 -1.48 35.94 -3.29
CA PRO A 322 -1.14 37.12 -2.49
C PRO A 322 -1.34 36.97 -0.97
N GLY A 323 -2.38 36.23 -0.55
CA GLY A 323 -2.67 35.97 0.86
C GLY A 323 -2.38 34.55 1.35
N ALA A 324 -1.91 33.67 0.45
CA ALA A 324 -1.52 32.28 0.73
C ALA A 324 -0.29 31.91 -0.15
N PRO A 325 0.93 32.24 0.30
CA PRO A 325 2.13 32.13 -0.56
C PRO A 325 2.54 30.68 -0.88
N LEU A 326 2.04 29.69 -0.15
CA LEU A 326 2.34 28.28 -0.35
C LEU A 326 1.05 27.45 -0.47
N VAL A 327 0.59 27.22 -1.70
CA VAL A 327 -0.54 26.31 -1.99
C VAL A 327 -0.04 25.11 -2.81
N SER A 328 -0.24 23.90 -2.27
CA SER A 328 0.04 22.63 -2.95
C SER A 328 -1.08 21.62 -2.69
N VAL A 329 -2.12 21.70 -3.52
CA VAL A 329 -3.33 20.88 -3.45
C VAL A 329 -3.66 20.31 -4.81
N ALA A 330 -4.51 19.26 -4.84
CA ALA A 330 -4.93 18.64 -6.09
C ALA A 330 -5.46 19.69 -7.10
N PRO A 331 -5.18 19.56 -8.40
CA PRO A 331 -5.56 20.59 -9.40
C PRO A 331 -7.06 20.91 -9.43
N ALA A 332 -7.93 19.94 -9.14
CA ALA A 332 -9.37 20.17 -9.02
C ALA A 332 -9.72 21.09 -7.84
N ARG A 333 -9.15 20.82 -6.65
CA ARG A 333 -9.31 21.66 -5.46
C ARG A 333 -8.76 23.06 -5.69
N GLN A 334 -7.58 23.16 -6.29
CA GLN A 334 -6.96 24.46 -6.59
C GLN A 334 -7.89 25.32 -7.47
N ARG A 335 -8.45 24.74 -8.53
CA ARG A 335 -9.41 25.44 -9.41
C ARG A 335 -10.65 25.89 -8.66
N ALA A 336 -11.22 25.02 -7.82
CA ALA A 336 -12.40 25.33 -7.02
C ALA A 336 -12.15 26.46 -5.99
N MET A 337 -10.93 26.51 -5.44
CA MET A 337 -10.55 27.45 -4.38
C MET A 337 -9.88 28.74 -4.89
N ASN A 338 -9.62 28.84 -6.20
CA ASN A 338 -8.83 29.92 -6.80
C ASN A 338 -9.36 31.32 -6.45
N SER A 339 -10.69 31.52 -6.46
CA SER A 339 -11.31 32.80 -6.09
C SER A 339 -11.11 33.13 -4.61
N ARG A 340 -11.21 32.13 -3.72
CA ARG A 340 -10.99 32.30 -2.28
C ARG A 340 -9.53 32.64 -2.00
N TYR A 341 -8.56 31.91 -2.56
CA TYR A 341 -7.14 32.23 -2.38
C TYR A 341 -6.79 33.63 -2.88
N SER A 342 -7.35 34.05 -4.02
CA SER A 342 -7.10 35.37 -4.61
C SER A 342 -7.69 36.51 -3.78
N SER A 343 -8.74 36.24 -3.00
CA SER A 343 -9.38 37.23 -2.12
C SER A 343 -8.65 37.45 -0.80
N LEU A 344 -7.74 36.54 -0.41
CA LEU A 344 -6.98 36.65 0.83
C LEU A 344 -5.93 37.78 0.74
N ARG A 345 -5.78 38.55 1.82
CA ARG A 345 -4.76 39.58 2.00
C ARG A 345 -3.72 39.10 3.00
N ALA A 346 -2.44 39.42 2.77
CA ALA A 346 -1.39 39.15 3.75
C ALA A 346 -1.73 39.77 5.12
N GLN A 347 -1.51 39.02 6.20
CA GLN A 347 -1.74 39.47 7.58
C GLN A 347 -0.40 39.44 8.31
N HIS A 348 -0.07 40.53 8.98
CA HIS A 348 1.21 40.65 9.66
C HIS A 348 1.32 39.60 10.79
N GLY A 349 2.45 38.89 10.84
CA GLY A 349 2.71 37.85 11.83
C GLY A 349 2.03 36.50 11.55
N LEU A 350 1.30 36.35 10.43
CA LEU A 350 0.61 35.10 10.06
C LEU A 350 0.89 34.70 8.60
N PHE A 351 1.49 33.53 8.40
CA PHE A 351 1.83 32.96 7.11
C PHE A 351 0.87 31.82 6.75
N ARG A 352 0.06 32.03 5.71
CA ARG A 352 -1.00 31.08 5.34
C ARG A 352 -0.52 30.09 4.29
N ILE A 353 -0.83 28.83 4.50
CA ILE A 353 -0.48 27.72 3.61
C ILE A 353 -1.71 26.85 3.37
N ASP A 354 -1.78 26.21 2.21
CA ASP A 354 -2.75 25.16 1.93
C ASP A 354 -2.03 23.96 1.33
N LEU A 355 -1.99 22.85 2.08
CA LEU A 355 -1.30 21.62 1.72
C LEU A 355 -2.32 20.49 1.62
N THR A 356 -2.02 19.46 0.84
CA THR A 356 -2.86 18.26 0.85
C THR A 356 -2.72 17.57 2.20
N ILE A 357 -3.82 17.15 2.82
CA ILE A 357 -3.78 16.28 4.02
C ILE A 357 -4.13 14.87 3.55
N LEU A 358 -3.25 13.90 3.83
CA LEU A 358 -3.48 12.49 3.54
C LEU A 358 -4.54 11.90 4.48
N ASN A 359 -5.10 10.75 4.14
CA ASN A 359 -6.13 10.08 4.95
C ASN A 359 -5.65 9.72 6.37
N ASP A 360 -4.34 9.58 6.58
CA ASP A 360 -3.72 9.35 7.88
C ASP A 360 -3.35 10.64 8.63
N GLY A 361 -3.76 11.81 8.11
CA GLY A 361 -3.55 13.13 8.69
C GLY A 361 -2.19 13.78 8.41
N ARG A 362 -1.27 13.11 7.71
CA ARG A 362 0.03 13.71 7.36
C ARG A 362 -0.13 14.79 6.29
N TRP A 363 0.67 15.84 6.38
CA TRP A 363 0.66 16.91 5.38
C TRP A 363 1.52 16.51 4.18
N ALA A 364 1.05 16.83 2.99
CA ALA A 364 1.61 16.40 1.73
C ALA A 364 1.66 17.53 0.70
N VAL A 365 2.65 17.45 -0.18
CA VAL A 365 2.80 18.30 -1.36
C VAL A 365 2.42 17.50 -2.59
N GLN A 366 1.81 18.15 -3.58
CA GLN A 366 1.53 17.55 -4.88
C GLN A 366 2.78 17.53 -5.73
N TYR A 367 3.07 16.39 -6.35
CA TYR A 367 4.04 16.24 -7.43
C TYR A 367 3.30 16.17 -8.76
N ALA A 368 3.89 16.77 -9.79
CA ALA A 368 3.24 16.89 -11.10
C ALA A 368 2.84 15.53 -11.71
N ASP A 369 3.66 14.50 -11.47
CA ASP A 369 3.56 13.21 -12.14
C ASP A 369 3.18 12.06 -11.19
N SER A 370 3.10 12.29 -9.88
CA SER A 370 2.97 11.21 -8.88
C SER A 370 1.91 11.45 -7.80
N GLY A 371 1.23 12.60 -7.81
CA GLY A 371 0.22 12.96 -6.83
C GLY A 371 0.81 13.40 -5.48
N PRO A 372 0.05 13.30 -4.37
CA PRO A 372 0.47 13.81 -3.07
C PRO A 372 1.51 12.92 -2.39
N HIS A 373 2.54 13.54 -1.82
CA HIS A 373 3.56 12.85 -1.03
C HIS A 373 3.81 13.57 0.30
N ALA A 374 3.91 12.81 1.39
CA ALA A 374 4.05 13.34 2.74
C ALA A 374 5.36 14.12 2.91
N LEU A 375 5.28 15.27 3.58
CA LEU A 375 6.44 16.12 3.82
C LEU A 375 7.25 15.64 5.03
N GLY A 376 8.54 15.92 4.99
CA GLY A 376 9.42 15.85 6.14
C GLY A 376 9.68 17.25 6.70
N PRO A 377 10.18 17.37 7.93
CA PRO A 377 10.34 18.64 8.61
C PRO A 377 11.32 19.57 7.90
N ARG A 378 12.46 19.06 7.38
CA ARG A 378 13.45 19.90 6.68
C ARG A 378 12.94 20.34 5.33
N VAL A 379 12.26 19.44 4.60
CA VAL A 379 11.62 19.78 3.30
C VAL A 379 10.57 20.87 3.49
N LEU A 380 9.66 20.74 4.47
CA LEU A 380 8.64 21.77 4.71
C LEU A 380 9.28 23.09 5.15
N GLN A 381 10.28 23.08 6.04
CA GLN A 381 10.98 24.30 6.43
C GLN A 381 11.62 25.01 5.23
N ARG A 382 12.24 24.27 4.31
CA ARG A 382 12.79 24.84 3.07
C ARG A 382 11.69 25.41 2.17
N MET A 383 10.58 24.71 2.01
CA MET A 383 9.45 25.19 1.22
C MET A 383 8.87 26.48 1.77
N LEU A 384 8.64 26.56 3.09
CA LEU A 384 8.18 27.77 3.77
C LEU A 384 9.13 28.94 3.53
N ARG A 385 10.43 28.76 3.77
CA ARG A 385 11.44 29.82 3.52
C ARG A 385 11.49 30.26 2.06
N THR A 386 11.37 29.31 1.13
CA THR A 386 11.34 29.61 -0.32
C THR A 386 10.09 30.41 -0.70
N ALA A 387 8.97 30.17 -0.01
CA ALA A 387 7.73 30.92 -0.16
C ALA A 387 7.72 32.27 0.61
N GLY A 388 8.83 32.64 1.24
CA GLY A 388 9.00 33.93 1.92
C GLY A 388 8.69 33.94 3.42
N TRP A 389 8.52 32.77 4.05
CA TRP A 389 8.34 32.67 5.50
C TRP A 389 9.60 33.10 6.27
N GLN A 390 9.43 33.98 7.25
CA GLN A 390 10.48 34.58 8.08
C GLN A 390 10.37 34.22 9.56
N GLY A 391 9.49 33.26 9.91
CA GLY A 391 9.25 32.85 11.29
C GLY A 391 7.90 33.29 11.86
N GLU A 392 6.98 33.74 10.99
CA GLU A 392 5.59 34.02 11.37
C GLU A 392 4.84 32.76 11.83
N ASP A 393 3.71 32.94 12.51
CA ASP A 393 2.83 31.83 12.85
C ASP A 393 2.15 31.27 11.60
N LEU A 394 1.88 29.97 11.58
CA LEU A 394 1.32 29.30 10.40
C LEU A 394 -0.19 29.11 10.53
N LEU A 395 -0.89 29.38 9.43
CA LEU A 395 -2.31 29.04 9.28
C LEU A 395 -2.47 28.04 8.15
N LEU A 396 -2.82 26.79 8.48
CA LEU A 396 -3.10 25.74 7.50
C LEU A 396 -4.58 25.75 7.10
N LEU A 397 -4.84 26.13 5.85
CA LEU A 397 -6.17 26.28 5.25
C LEU A 397 -6.79 24.95 4.77
N ALA A 398 -6.08 23.84 4.94
CA ALA A 398 -6.47 22.54 4.44
C ALA A 398 -7.62 21.95 5.26
N SER A 399 -8.63 21.43 4.56
CA SER A 399 -9.73 20.68 5.17
C SER A 399 -9.41 19.18 5.17
N TYR A 400 -9.87 18.46 6.17
CA TYR A 400 -9.61 17.03 6.35
C TYR A 400 -10.79 16.33 7.05
N PRO A 401 -10.98 15.02 6.83
CA PRO A 401 -12.06 14.26 7.47
C PRO A 401 -11.79 14.05 8.97
N ALA A 402 -12.85 13.81 9.76
CA ALA A 402 -12.75 13.52 11.20
C ALA A 402 -11.81 12.35 11.52
N SER A 403 -11.76 11.32 10.67
CA SER A 403 -10.86 10.18 10.81
C SER A 403 -9.37 10.54 10.80
N ALA A 404 -9.00 11.67 10.18
CA ALA A 404 -7.61 12.13 10.07
C ALA A 404 -7.18 13.03 11.24
N GLU A 405 -8.08 13.44 12.15
CA GLU A 405 -7.78 14.44 13.19
C GLU A 405 -6.60 14.04 14.08
N ALA A 406 -6.61 12.81 14.61
CA ALA A 406 -5.54 12.33 15.47
C ALA A 406 -4.18 12.34 14.74
N GLY A 407 -4.20 12.03 13.43
CA GLY A 407 -3.05 12.10 12.55
C GLY A 407 -2.54 13.52 12.34
N VAL A 408 -3.43 14.46 12.01
CA VAL A 408 -3.12 15.89 11.83
C VAL A 408 -2.49 16.47 13.08
N ARG A 409 -3.05 16.16 14.26
CA ARG A 409 -2.49 16.61 15.54
C ARG A 409 -1.11 16.02 15.79
N ARG A 410 -0.99 14.70 15.75
CA ARG A 410 0.27 14.00 16.00
C ARG A 410 1.39 14.43 15.05
N TYR A 411 1.11 14.42 13.74
CA TYR A 411 2.05 14.80 12.70
C TYR A 411 2.38 16.29 12.77
N GLY A 412 1.35 17.14 12.88
CA GLY A 412 1.50 18.57 12.95
C GLY A 412 2.31 19.03 14.15
N SER A 413 2.03 18.54 15.38
CA SER A 413 2.80 18.91 16.57
C SER A 413 4.28 18.53 16.43
N ARG A 414 4.60 17.33 15.90
CA ARG A 414 5.99 16.89 15.66
C ARG A 414 6.71 17.74 14.62
N LEU A 415 6.02 18.08 13.54
CA LEU A 415 6.62 18.88 12.47
C LEU A 415 6.91 20.32 12.93
N VAL A 416 6.09 20.84 13.86
CA VAL A 416 6.16 22.21 14.37
C VAL A 416 7.25 22.41 15.42
N GLU A 417 7.65 21.36 16.14
CA GLU A 417 8.71 21.41 17.17
C GLU A 417 10.01 22.06 16.63
N GLY A 418 10.31 21.87 15.34
CA GLY A 418 11.47 22.49 14.67
C GLY A 418 11.24 23.89 14.06
N LEU A 419 9.99 24.34 13.93
CA LEU A 419 9.64 25.61 13.29
C LEU A 419 9.62 26.80 14.25
N ARG A 420 9.41 26.55 15.56
CA ARG A 420 9.27 27.60 16.59
C ARG A 420 8.18 28.64 16.29
N ALA A 421 7.08 28.20 15.70
CA ALA A 421 5.93 29.01 15.33
C ALA A 421 4.64 28.34 15.82
N GLU A 422 3.63 29.14 16.20
CA GLU A 422 2.30 28.59 16.45
C GLU A 422 1.70 28.10 15.14
N VAL A 423 1.01 26.96 15.18
CA VAL A 423 0.29 26.46 14.01
C VAL A 423 -1.18 26.27 14.33
N TRP A 424 -1.99 26.82 13.45
CA TRP A 424 -3.44 26.80 13.50
C TRP A 424 -3.98 26.01 12.31
N VAL A 425 -4.90 25.09 12.58
CA VAL A 425 -5.57 24.23 11.59
C VAL A 425 -7.09 24.39 11.68
N LEU A 426 -7.78 24.09 10.60
CA LEU A 426 -9.24 23.98 10.62
C LEU A 426 -9.67 22.82 11.55
N PRO A 427 -10.85 22.90 12.21
CA PRO A 427 -11.50 21.72 12.74
C PRO A 427 -11.74 20.65 11.65
N PRO A 428 -11.90 19.38 12.01
CA PRO A 428 -12.26 18.36 11.03
C PRO A 428 -13.56 18.71 10.32
N GLU A 429 -13.64 18.41 9.02
CA GLU A 429 -14.77 18.70 8.12
C GLU A 429 -15.08 20.19 7.89
N ALA A 430 -14.43 21.09 8.62
CA ALA A 430 -14.55 22.52 8.39
C ALA A 430 -13.86 22.93 7.09
N ALA A 431 -14.34 24.04 6.53
CA ALA A 431 -13.73 24.73 5.41
C ALA A 431 -13.35 26.16 5.86
N PHE A 432 -12.83 26.95 4.93
CA PHE A 432 -12.72 28.38 5.14
C PHE A 432 -13.46 29.17 4.05
N ASP A 433 -14.03 30.29 4.45
CA ASP A 433 -14.46 31.38 3.59
C ASP A 433 -13.58 32.62 3.80
N THR A 434 -13.86 33.69 3.06
CA THR A 434 -13.09 34.93 3.16
C THR A 434 -14.00 36.06 3.63
N VAL A 435 -13.63 36.73 4.72
CA VAL A 435 -14.29 37.94 5.24
C VAL A 435 -13.28 39.06 5.32
N ASP A 436 -13.52 40.16 4.60
CA ASP A 436 -12.64 41.33 4.52
C ASP A 436 -11.18 41.02 4.15
N GLY A 437 -10.98 39.96 3.35
CA GLY A 437 -9.67 39.47 2.93
C GLY A 437 -8.96 38.60 3.97
N THR A 438 -9.63 38.22 5.05
CA THR A 438 -9.11 37.29 6.07
C THR A 438 -9.80 35.93 5.94
N ALA A 439 -9.08 34.85 6.22
CA ALA A 439 -9.65 33.52 6.26
C ALA A 439 -10.53 33.37 7.51
N ARG A 440 -11.77 32.91 7.33
CA ARG A 440 -12.68 32.56 8.40
C ARG A 440 -13.02 31.07 8.33
N ALA A 441 -12.83 30.35 9.43
CA ALA A 441 -13.18 28.94 9.53
C ALA A 441 -14.70 28.78 9.67
N VAL A 442 -15.28 27.89 8.87
CA VAL A 442 -16.73 27.65 8.83
C VAL A 442 -17.05 26.16 8.75
N ASP A 443 -18.16 25.74 9.33
CA ASP A 443 -18.70 24.38 9.17
C ASP A 443 -19.35 24.16 7.79
N ASP A 444 -19.90 22.96 7.58
CA ASP A 444 -20.64 22.56 6.37
C ASP A 444 -21.87 23.44 6.08
N ARG A 445 -22.38 24.15 7.10
CA ARG A 445 -23.51 25.09 7.03
C ARG A 445 -23.06 26.54 6.90
N GLY A 446 -21.76 26.81 6.78
CA GLY A 446 -21.20 28.15 6.70
C GLY A 446 -21.23 28.92 8.03
N ARG A 447 -21.46 28.23 9.16
CA ARG A 447 -21.41 28.86 10.48
C ARG A 447 -19.96 28.95 10.95
N PRO A 448 -19.55 30.07 11.57
CA PRO A 448 -18.21 30.20 12.09
C PRO A 448 -17.87 29.12 13.13
N VAL A 449 -16.65 28.59 13.05
CA VAL A 449 -16.10 27.61 14.00
C VAL A 449 -14.68 28.01 14.38
N ASP A 450 -14.22 27.56 15.55
CA ASP A 450 -12.92 27.98 16.04
C ASP A 450 -11.74 27.28 15.35
N TRP A 451 -10.73 28.06 14.97
CA TRP A 451 -9.44 27.50 14.58
C TRP A 451 -8.81 26.71 15.73
N GLN A 452 -8.20 25.58 15.40
CA GLN A 452 -7.57 24.70 16.38
C GLN A 452 -6.06 24.88 16.37
N ARG A 453 -5.46 25.09 17.54
CA ARG A 453 -4.01 25.16 17.70
C ARG A 453 -3.41 23.76 17.84
N LEU A 454 -2.23 23.55 17.25
CA LEU A 454 -1.51 22.27 17.32
C LEU A 454 -0.45 22.19 18.42
N ASP A 455 -0.05 23.32 19.00
CA ASP A 455 0.93 23.37 20.08
C ASP A 455 0.26 23.17 21.46
N LEU A 456 0.96 22.44 22.34
CA LEU A 456 0.52 22.05 23.68
C LEU A 456 0.82 23.10 24.76
N ASP A 457 1.74 24.04 24.51
CA ASP A 457 2.06 25.05 25.52
C ASP A 457 1.05 26.22 25.51
N ASP A 458 0.12 26.20 26.47
CA ASP A 458 -0.88 27.26 26.66
C ASP A 458 -0.29 28.58 27.19
N SER A 459 0.97 28.60 27.62
CA SER A 459 1.55 29.75 28.31
C SER A 459 1.90 30.96 27.41
N GLN A 460 1.93 30.80 26.08
CA GLN A 460 2.33 31.86 25.14
C GLN A 460 1.38 32.06 23.95
N ARG A 461 0.06 32.17 24.18
CA ARG A 461 -0.91 32.41 23.09
C ARG A 461 -0.77 33.80 22.48
N ARG A 462 -0.32 33.88 21.21
CA ARG A 462 -0.30 35.12 20.41
C ARG A 462 -1.61 35.37 19.68
N TRP A 463 -2.25 34.30 19.23
CA TRP A 463 -3.50 34.36 18.47
C TRP A 463 -4.67 33.73 19.24
N GLN A 464 -5.87 34.19 18.91
CA GLN A 464 -7.12 33.56 19.32
C GLN A 464 -8.11 33.56 18.16
N SER A 465 -8.98 32.56 18.12
CA SER A 465 -10.11 32.52 17.19
C SER A 465 -11.26 33.35 17.75
N ASP A 466 -11.79 34.27 16.95
CA ASP A 466 -12.98 35.08 17.25
C ASP A 466 -13.89 35.09 16.01
N ASP A 467 -15.11 34.58 16.14
CA ASP A 467 -16.05 34.34 15.04
C ASP A 467 -15.40 33.61 13.84
N GLY A 468 -14.56 32.61 14.13
CA GLY A 468 -13.81 31.84 13.15
C GLY A 468 -12.69 32.61 12.46
N VAL A 469 -12.33 33.82 12.90
CA VAL A 469 -11.20 34.61 12.38
C VAL A 469 -10.08 34.62 13.42
N LEU A 470 -8.82 34.43 12.99
CA LEU A 470 -7.69 34.59 13.90
C LEU A 470 -7.34 36.07 14.11
N VAL A 471 -7.47 36.50 15.37
CA VAL A 471 -7.12 37.85 15.84
C VAL A 471 -6.00 37.78 16.87
N THR A 472 -5.21 38.84 17.00
CA THR A 472 -4.16 38.91 18.02
C THR A 472 -4.77 38.99 19.41
N ALA A 473 -4.22 38.27 20.39
CA ALA A 473 -4.75 38.23 21.76
C ALA A 473 -4.77 39.62 22.45
N GLU A 474 -3.91 40.56 22.03
CA GLU A 474 -3.93 41.95 22.53
C GLU A 474 -5.18 42.72 22.08
N SER A 475 -5.75 42.37 20.92
CA SER A 475 -6.92 43.06 20.36
C SER A 475 -8.22 42.69 21.07
N SER A 476 -8.29 41.53 21.72
CA SER A 476 -9.50 41.03 22.41
C SER A 476 -9.63 41.55 23.85
N GLY A 477 -8.53 42.04 24.44
CA GLY A 477 -8.50 42.57 25.80
C GLY A 477 -9.15 43.95 25.97
N ARG A 478 -9.70 44.56 24.91
CA ARG A 478 -10.46 45.81 25.03
C ARG A 478 -11.87 45.45 25.53
N PRO A 479 -12.23 45.74 26.80
CA PRO A 479 -13.56 45.42 27.29
C PRO A 479 -14.58 46.13 26.43
N ALA A 480 -15.60 45.40 26.00
CA ALA A 480 -16.80 45.95 25.36
C ALA A 480 -17.55 46.85 26.35
N ALA A 481 -17.01 48.05 26.58
CA ALA A 481 -17.67 49.09 27.35
C ALA A 481 -18.81 49.66 26.49
N ALA A 482 -20.01 49.23 26.84
CA ALA A 482 -21.26 49.99 26.78
C ALA A 482 -21.32 51.16 25.79
N ASP A 483 -21.62 50.87 24.53
CA ASP A 483 -22.29 51.85 23.66
C ASP A 483 -23.33 51.14 22.80
N ARG A 484 -24.45 50.78 23.45
CA ARG A 484 -25.73 50.58 22.76
C ARG A 484 -26.44 51.94 22.75
N PRO A 485 -26.62 52.61 21.60
CA PRO A 485 -27.46 53.79 21.54
C PRO A 485 -28.91 53.36 21.81
N SER A 486 -29.45 53.89 22.90
CA SER A 486 -30.85 53.74 23.27
C SER A 486 -31.71 54.56 22.29
N GLY A 487 -32.22 53.90 21.25
CA GLY A 487 -33.23 54.46 20.36
C GLY A 487 -34.58 54.53 21.07
N THR A 488 -34.88 55.67 21.68
CA THR A 488 -36.21 56.05 22.15
C THR A 488 -37.14 56.30 20.97
N GLY A 489 -38.29 55.62 20.92
CA GLY A 489 -39.40 56.07 20.08
C GLY A 489 -40.44 55.01 19.70
N ARG A 490 -41.34 54.63 20.62
CA ARG A 490 -42.72 54.27 20.26
C ARG A 490 -43.68 54.40 21.45
N PRO A 491 -44.88 54.99 21.27
CA PRO A 491 -45.75 55.39 22.38
C PRO A 491 -46.63 54.25 22.90
N ALA A 492 -47.08 54.46 24.12
CA ALA A 492 -47.94 53.63 24.93
C ALA A 492 -49.26 53.23 24.26
N THR A 493 -49.68 51.99 24.50
CA THR A 493 -51.08 51.69 24.82
C THR A 493 -51.14 50.70 25.98
N SER A 494 -52.02 51.05 26.89
CA SER A 494 -52.34 50.44 28.17
C SER A 494 -53.09 49.12 27.99
N SER A 495 -52.80 48.10 28.81
CA SER A 495 -53.87 47.29 29.42
C SER A 495 -53.32 46.40 30.54
N THR A 496 -53.86 46.63 31.72
CA THR A 496 -53.73 45.90 32.99
C THR A 496 -54.52 44.59 32.98
N ALA A 497 -53.95 43.49 33.47
CA ALA A 497 -54.70 42.44 34.18
C ALA A 497 -53.79 41.65 35.14
N ARG A 498 -54.36 41.39 36.33
CA ARG A 498 -53.76 40.87 37.57
C ARG A 498 -53.50 39.34 37.55
N ARG A 499 -52.46 38.93 38.31
CA ARG A 499 -52.27 37.77 39.24
C ARG A 499 -53.39 36.68 39.36
N PRO A 500 -53.10 35.42 39.77
CA PRO A 500 -52.20 35.08 40.90
C PRO A 500 -51.30 33.82 40.81
N VAL A 501 -50.48 33.71 41.86
CA VAL A 501 -49.51 32.69 42.32
C VAL A 501 -50.24 31.51 43.01
N PRO A 502 -49.63 30.30 43.11
CA PRO A 502 -49.06 29.79 44.38
C PRO A 502 -47.66 29.14 44.17
N GLU A 503 -46.59 29.41 44.94
CA GLU A 503 -46.19 28.84 46.25
C GLU A 503 -46.28 27.28 46.29
N GLN A 504 -45.23 26.47 46.49
CA GLN A 504 -44.33 26.42 47.65
C GLN A 504 -43.15 25.40 47.49
N LEU A 505 -42.05 25.63 48.26
CA LEU A 505 -41.05 24.69 48.86
C LEU A 505 -40.11 23.89 47.89
N GLY A 506 -38.78 24.12 47.75
CA GLY A 506 -37.67 24.03 48.73
C GLY A 506 -37.00 22.62 48.72
N PRO A 507 -35.70 22.37 49.02
CA PRO A 507 -34.64 23.25 49.50
C PRO A 507 -33.21 23.12 48.85
N ARG A 508 -32.37 24.06 49.30
CA ARG A 508 -30.94 24.39 49.10
C ARG A 508 -29.88 23.27 49.22
N ARG A 509 -28.76 23.42 48.46
CA ARG A 509 -27.31 23.44 48.89
C ARG A 509 -26.35 23.29 47.66
N PRO A 510 -25.02 23.52 47.76
CA PRO A 510 -24.30 24.73 48.20
C PRO A 510 -23.17 25.16 47.22
N VAL A 511 -22.70 26.40 47.43
CA VAL A 511 -21.51 27.03 46.84
C VAL A 511 -20.23 26.36 47.35
N ARG A 512 -19.31 25.99 46.45
CA ARG A 512 -17.95 25.51 46.80
C ARG A 512 -17.03 26.71 47.03
N GLY A 513 -16.42 26.69 48.21
CA GLY A 513 -15.49 27.69 48.71
C GLY A 513 -14.06 27.51 48.21
N ARG A 514 -13.43 28.67 48.08
CA ARG A 514 -12.00 28.98 48.04
C ARG A 514 -11.27 28.39 49.27
N MET A 515 -10.08 27.84 49.07
CA MET A 515 -9.07 27.60 50.10
C MET A 515 -7.66 27.87 49.54
N PRO A 516 -6.64 28.11 50.39
CA PRO A 516 -5.72 29.25 50.23
C PRO A 516 -4.27 28.85 49.92
N GLU A 517 -3.50 29.89 49.57
CA GLU A 517 -2.03 29.94 49.54
C GLU A 517 -1.38 29.53 50.88
N PRO A 518 -0.17 28.96 50.83
CA PRO A 518 0.79 29.06 51.93
C PRO A 518 1.86 30.13 51.63
N THR A 519 2.05 30.98 52.63
CA THR A 519 3.00 32.09 52.73
C THR A 519 4.40 31.63 53.14
N ASP A 520 5.35 32.45 52.72
CA ASP A 520 6.78 32.57 52.99
C ASP A 520 7.41 31.93 54.23
N THR A 521 8.67 31.51 54.04
CA THR A 521 9.71 31.71 55.06
C THR A 521 11.05 32.04 54.38
N ASP A 522 11.47 33.29 54.57
CA ASP A 522 12.81 33.85 54.36
C ASP A 522 13.74 33.36 55.50
N PRO A 523 15.09 33.27 55.33
CA PRO A 523 15.89 34.49 55.49
C PRO A 523 17.15 34.61 54.60
N ASP A 524 17.33 35.87 54.21
CA ASP A 524 18.51 36.63 53.80
C ASP A 524 19.87 36.31 54.50
N ALA A 525 20.97 36.34 53.73
CA ALA A 525 22.24 37.06 54.01
C ALA A 525 23.42 36.65 53.09
N GLY A 526 23.61 37.46 52.05
CA GLY A 526 24.80 37.85 51.27
C GLY A 526 26.14 37.09 51.31
N GLN A 527 26.73 36.92 50.11
CA GLN A 527 28.07 37.46 49.78
C GLN A 527 28.35 37.52 48.26
N ARG A 528 29.18 38.51 47.90
CA ARG A 528 29.53 39.00 46.56
C ARG A 528 30.37 38.01 45.73
N SER A 529 30.17 37.94 44.41
CA SER A 529 31.17 38.34 43.38
C SER A 529 31.03 37.60 42.04
N ALA A 530 31.23 38.41 40.98
CA ALA A 530 31.90 38.12 39.71
C ALA A 530 31.25 37.17 38.69
N ALA A 531 30.92 37.78 37.55
CA ALA A 531 30.69 37.16 36.26
C ALA A 531 31.92 36.39 35.75
N THR A 532 31.73 35.19 35.20
CA THR A 532 32.47 34.71 34.02
C THR A 532 31.68 33.58 33.37
N GLY A 533 31.59 33.60 32.05
CA GLY A 533 30.80 32.65 31.27
C GLY A 533 31.35 31.23 31.31
N ALA A 534 30.43 30.25 31.18
CA ALA A 534 30.76 28.88 30.85
C ALA A 534 29.61 28.24 30.06
N THR A 535 30.02 27.64 28.95
CA THR A 535 29.33 26.73 28.03
C THR A 535 28.54 25.63 28.77
N PRO A 536 27.34 25.23 28.32
CA PRO A 536 26.70 24.03 28.86
C PRO A 536 27.32 22.77 28.24
N SER A 537 28.02 22.01 29.08
CA SER A 537 28.28 20.58 28.86
C SER A 537 26.97 19.80 28.87
N ALA A 538 26.77 19.00 27.84
CA ALA A 538 25.72 18.01 27.76
C ALA A 538 26.21 16.71 28.43
N ASP A 539 25.74 16.46 29.65
CA ASP A 539 25.69 15.12 30.23
C ASP A 539 24.22 14.76 30.43
N ARG A 540 23.67 13.99 29.47
CA ARG A 540 22.39 13.30 29.65
C ARG A 540 22.59 11.84 29.26
N GLN A 541 22.46 11.00 30.26
CA GLN A 541 22.66 9.56 30.26
C GLN A 541 21.74 8.87 29.24
N GLN A 542 22.34 8.07 28.33
CA GLN A 542 21.65 7.05 27.55
C GLN A 542 21.32 5.86 28.47
N ALA A 543 20.03 5.48 28.49
CA ALA A 543 19.60 4.18 28.95
C ALA A 543 20.09 3.12 27.94
N GLY A 544 20.78 2.09 28.43
CA GLY A 544 21.44 1.08 27.62
C GLY A 544 20.47 0.10 26.95
N GLU A 545 20.72 -0.15 25.66
CA GLU A 545 20.22 -1.32 24.94
C GLU A 545 20.94 -2.60 25.45
N PRO A 546 20.25 -3.76 25.54
CA PRO A 546 20.90 -5.01 25.86
C PRO A 546 21.70 -5.54 24.67
N GLY A 547 23.03 -5.46 24.77
CA GLY A 547 23.95 -6.06 23.81
C GLY A 547 23.84 -7.58 23.77
N LEU A 548 23.20 -8.12 22.72
CA LEU A 548 23.29 -9.53 22.34
C LEU A 548 24.59 -9.77 21.57
N SER A 549 25.68 -9.95 22.30
CA SER A 549 26.89 -10.59 21.80
C SER A 549 27.45 -11.52 22.88
N ALA A 550 26.90 -12.74 22.94
CA ALA A 550 27.48 -13.85 23.67
C ALA A 550 27.90 -14.91 22.66
N ALA A 551 29.21 -15.04 22.45
CA ALA A 551 29.78 -16.20 21.78
C ALA A 551 29.50 -17.46 22.63
N PRO A 552 29.06 -18.58 22.04
CA PRO A 552 28.85 -19.81 22.79
C PRO A 552 30.20 -20.40 23.26
N PRO A 553 30.25 -21.08 24.42
CA PRO A 553 31.46 -21.76 24.86
C PRO A 553 31.80 -22.93 23.94
N ALA A 554 33.08 -23.06 23.65
CA ALA A 554 33.66 -24.16 22.87
C ALA A 554 33.26 -25.51 23.46
N SER A 555 32.48 -26.28 22.70
CA SER A 555 32.20 -27.68 22.99
C SER A 555 33.18 -28.57 22.24
N ASP A 556 33.73 -29.53 22.97
CA ASP A 556 34.75 -30.49 22.57
C ASP A 556 34.55 -31.10 21.18
N ALA A 557 35.59 -30.96 20.35
CA ALA A 557 35.74 -31.66 19.09
C ALA A 557 36.02 -33.16 19.33
N ARG A 558 34.97 -33.99 19.39
CA ARG A 558 35.09 -35.41 19.08
C ARG A 558 34.88 -35.63 17.58
N ALA A 559 35.91 -36.18 16.96
CA ALA A 559 35.95 -36.57 15.56
C ALA A 559 34.76 -37.44 15.16
N TYR A 560 34.00 -36.98 14.16
CA TYR A 560 33.11 -37.83 13.37
C TYR A 560 33.79 -38.19 12.03
N PRO A 561 33.66 -39.43 11.56
CA PRO A 561 34.31 -39.92 10.35
C PRO A 561 33.62 -39.37 9.09
N GLY A 562 34.40 -39.26 8.01
CA GLY A 562 33.99 -38.67 6.74
C GLY A 562 32.85 -39.41 6.01
N PRO A 563 32.27 -38.75 4.98
CA PRO A 563 31.10 -39.25 4.27
C PRO A 563 31.44 -40.45 3.37
N PRO A 564 30.56 -41.46 3.25
CA PRO A 564 30.72 -42.50 2.25
C PRO A 564 30.35 -41.98 0.86
N SER A 565 31.20 -42.31 -0.11
CA SER A 565 31.01 -42.07 -1.54
C SER A 565 29.68 -42.65 -2.05
N ALA A 566 28.82 -41.78 -2.57
CA ALA A 566 27.59 -42.16 -3.25
C ALA A 566 27.88 -42.54 -4.71
N GLY A 567 28.06 -43.83 -4.96
CA GLY A 567 27.88 -44.43 -6.27
C GLY A 567 26.67 -45.35 -6.23
N ARG A 568 25.48 -44.87 -6.65
CA ARG A 568 24.35 -45.69 -7.09
C ARG A 568 23.27 -44.84 -7.73
N THR A 569 23.05 -45.07 -9.02
CA THR A 569 21.92 -44.60 -9.82
C THR A 569 20.61 -45.21 -9.28
N PRO A 570 19.51 -44.44 -9.18
CA PRO A 570 18.21 -45.01 -8.89
C PRO A 570 17.60 -45.60 -10.17
N VAL A 571 17.29 -46.90 -10.13
CA VAL A 571 16.42 -47.57 -11.09
C VAL A 571 14.98 -47.22 -10.73
N VAL A 572 14.32 -46.44 -11.59
CA VAL A 572 12.88 -46.22 -11.53
C VAL A 572 12.19 -47.47 -12.09
N THR A 573 11.48 -48.20 -11.23
CA THR A 573 10.57 -49.28 -11.61
C THR A 573 9.18 -48.69 -11.85
N SER A 574 8.80 -48.57 -13.11
CA SER A 574 7.44 -48.26 -13.55
C SER A 574 6.60 -49.54 -13.55
N GLY A 575 5.67 -49.66 -12.58
CA GLY A 575 4.60 -50.65 -12.62
C GLY A 575 3.43 -50.18 -13.51
N PRO A 576 2.72 -51.08 -14.20
CA PRO A 576 1.63 -50.71 -15.10
C PRO A 576 0.33 -50.47 -14.32
N VAL A 577 -0.23 -49.26 -14.44
CA VAL A 577 -1.60 -48.98 -14.02
C VAL A 577 -2.54 -49.32 -15.18
N SER A 578 -3.43 -50.28 -14.96
CA SER A 578 -4.52 -50.60 -15.89
C SER A 578 -5.59 -49.51 -15.87
N PRO A 579 -6.11 -49.05 -17.02
CA PRO A 579 -7.20 -48.09 -17.05
C PRO A 579 -8.57 -48.77 -16.88
N VAL A 580 -9.40 -48.20 -16.01
CA VAL A 580 -10.84 -48.47 -15.89
C VAL A 580 -11.57 -47.78 -17.05
N PRO A 581 -12.49 -48.46 -17.77
CA PRO A 581 -13.24 -47.81 -18.83
C PRO A 581 -14.46 -47.09 -18.26
N VAL A 582 -14.56 -45.78 -18.51
CA VAL A 582 -15.80 -45.02 -18.33
C VAL A 582 -16.37 -44.75 -19.72
N HIS A 583 -17.48 -45.42 -20.05
CA HIS A 583 -18.27 -45.13 -21.24
C HIS A 583 -19.10 -43.86 -21.00
N ALA A 584 -18.74 -42.76 -21.67
CA ALA A 584 -19.61 -41.61 -21.85
C ALA A 584 -20.02 -41.54 -23.34
N ALA A 585 -21.32 -41.58 -23.59
CA ALA A 585 -21.90 -41.52 -24.93
C ALA A 585 -21.77 -40.09 -25.51
N LEU A 586 -21.28 -40.00 -26.75
CA LEU A 586 -21.24 -38.78 -27.56
C LEU A 586 -22.65 -38.44 -28.08
N PRO A 587 -23.07 -37.16 -28.10
CA PRO A 587 -24.24 -36.72 -28.87
C PRO A 587 -23.92 -36.63 -30.38
N PRO A 588 -24.92 -36.78 -31.26
CA PRO A 588 -24.72 -36.79 -32.72
C PRO A 588 -24.40 -35.39 -33.29
N PRO A 589 -23.74 -35.33 -34.47
CA PRO A 589 -23.31 -34.07 -35.08
C PRO A 589 -24.48 -33.29 -35.71
N VAL A 590 -24.45 -31.97 -35.53
CA VAL A 590 -25.36 -30.99 -36.15
C VAL A 590 -24.88 -30.69 -37.58
N PRO A 591 -25.78 -30.62 -38.59
CA PRO A 591 -25.41 -30.29 -39.97
C PRO A 591 -25.11 -28.79 -40.16
N PRO A 592 -24.24 -28.42 -41.12
CA PRO A 592 -23.85 -27.03 -41.35
C PRO A 592 -24.92 -26.23 -42.10
N LEU A 593 -25.06 -24.95 -41.73
CA LEU A 593 -25.90 -23.95 -42.40
C LEU A 593 -25.22 -23.40 -43.68
N PRO A 594 -25.99 -22.96 -44.70
CA PRO A 594 -25.45 -22.50 -45.97
C PRO A 594 -24.95 -21.03 -45.93
N VAL A 595 -23.86 -20.78 -46.64
CA VAL A 595 -23.21 -19.47 -46.85
C VAL A 595 -23.85 -18.76 -48.06
N PRO A 596 -24.14 -17.44 -48.01
CA PRO A 596 -24.61 -16.71 -49.18
C PRO A 596 -23.44 -16.27 -50.09
N ALA A 597 -23.65 -16.41 -51.40
CA ALA A 597 -22.69 -16.08 -52.44
C ALA A 597 -22.53 -14.56 -52.63
N VAL A 598 -21.29 -14.10 -52.76
CA VAL A 598 -20.93 -12.73 -53.19
C VAL A 598 -20.29 -12.82 -54.58
N ALA A 599 -20.83 -12.07 -55.53
CA ALA A 599 -20.37 -11.99 -56.91
C ALA A 599 -19.11 -11.09 -57.03
N PRO A 600 -18.16 -11.38 -57.94
CA PRO A 600 -17.01 -10.52 -58.17
C PRO A 600 -17.24 -9.52 -59.32
N SER A 601 -16.74 -8.31 -59.14
CA SER A 601 -16.63 -7.30 -60.21
C SER A 601 -15.15 -7.08 -60.53
N SER A 602 -14.75 -7.46 -61.74
CA SER A 602 -13.50 -7.02 -62.37
C SER A 602 -13.72 -5.72 -63.15
N PRO A 603 -12.64 -4.96 -63.43
CA PRO A 603 -12.45 -4.51 -64.80
C PRO A 603 -11.04 -4.76 -65.35
N ALA A 604 -11.00 -4.73 -66.68
CA ALA A 604 -9.97 -5.16 -67.62
C ALA A 604 -8.73 -4.22 -67.73
N GLY A 605 -7.68 -4.74 -68.40
CA GLY A 605 -6.34 -4.15 -68.64
C GLY A 605 -6.29 -2.94 -69.61
N PRO A 606 -5.24 -2.74 -70.45
CA PRO A 606 -4.35 -3.74 -71.07
C PRO A 606 -2.84 -3.38 -71.17
N ALA A 607 -2.12 -4.28 -71.85
CA ALA A 607 -0.69 -4.37 -72.11
C ALA A 607 -0.07 -3.32 -73.04
N ALA A 608 1.26 -3.17 -72.97
CA ALA A 608 2.12 -2.84 -74.12
C ALA A 608 3.57 -3.29 -73.87
N ALA A 609 4.21 -3.74 -74.95
CA ALA A 609 5.54 -4.32 -75.03
C ALA A 609 6.63 -3.27 -75.32
N ASP A 610 7.88 -3.77 -75.34
CA ASP A 610 9.03 -3.35 -76.14
C ASP A 610 10.28 -2.73 -75.47
N SER A 611 11.41 -3.26 -75.97
CA SER A 611 12.74 -2.67 -76.11
C SER A 611 13.78 -2.85 -74.99
N PHE A 612 14.62 -3.88 -75.17
CA PHE A 612 16.04 -3.85 -74.79
C PHE A 612 16.81 -2.85 -75.67
N PRO A 613 17.87 -2.22 -75.13
CA PRO A 613 19.12 -2.24 -75.88
C PRO A 613 20.37 -2.54 -75.04
N GLU A 614 21.45 -2.69 -75.79
CA GLU A 614 22.71 -3.35 -75.56
C GLU A 614 23.67 -2.73 -74.53
N LEU A 615 24.62 -3.59 -74.17
CA LEU A 615 25.83 -3.41 -73.40
C LEU A 615 26.66 -2.18 -73.80
N SER A 616 27.09 -1.41 -72.79
CA SER A 616 28.30 -0.58 -72.90
C SER A 616 29.21 -0.83 -71.71
N SER A 617 30.42 -1.31 -72.04
CA SER A 617 31.56 -1.53 -71.14
C SER A 617 32.06 -0.20 -70.57
N ALA A 618 32.23 -0.12 -69.25
CA ALA A 618 32.97 0.96 -68.59
C ALA A 618 33.75 0.41 -67.37
N ALA A 619 35.01 0.85 -67.29
CA ALA A 619 36.06 0.44 -66.37
C ALA A 619 35.75 0.66 -64.87
N PRO A 620 36.43 -0.05 -63.95
CA PRO A 620 36.20 0.10 -62.51
C PRO A 620 36.64 1.47 -61.98
N PRO A 621 35.87 2.09 -61.06
CA PRO A 621 36.30 3.32 -60.37
C PRO A 621 37.38 3.02 -59.31
N PRO A 622 38.29 3.98 -59.03
CA PRO A 622 39.35 3.84 -58.03
C PRO A 622 38.78 3.84 -56.59
N PRO A 623 39.52 3.26 -55.62
CA PRO A 623 39.08 3.21 -54.23
C PRO A 623 39.04 4.61 -53.58
N PRO A 624 38.09 4.86 -52.65
CA PRO A 624 37.97 6.14 -51.95
C PRO A 624 39.12 6.38 -50.96
N PRO A 625 39.50 7.64 -50.71
CA PRO A 625 40.58 7.99 -49.79
C PRO A 625 40.19 7.76 -48.32
N ALA A 626 41.18 7.37 -47.51
CA ALA A 626 41.04 7.14 -46.08
C ALA A 626 40.69 8.43 -45.30
N PRO A 627 39.89 8.34 -44.22
CA PRO A 627 39.53 9.49 -43.41
C PRO A 627 40.72 10.00 -42.56
N PRO A 628 40.83 11.32 -42.32
CA PRO A 628 41.89 11.89 -41.50
C PRO A 628 41.66 11.62 -40.00
N PRO A 629 42.74 11.55 -39.19
CA PRO A 629 42.64 11.31 -37.76
C PRO A 629 42.11 12.55 -37.00
N PRO A 630 41.41 12.35 -35.86
CA PRO A 630 40.80 13.43 -35.11
C PRO A 630 41.83 14.33 -34.41
N ASN A 631 41.66 15.63 -34.61
CA ASN A 631 42.41 16.69 -33.96
C ASN A 631 42.17 16.71 -32.45
N ARG A 632 43.27 16.66 -31.69
CA ARG A 632 43.34 17.04 -30.27
C ARG A 632 43.30 18.56 -30.15
N THR A 633 42.29 19.11 -29.47
CA THR A 633 42.37 20.41 -28.81
C THR A 633 41.35 20.44 -27.67
N GLY A 634 41.82 20.70 -26.45
CA GLY A 634 40.99 20.74 -25.25
C GLY A 634 41.82 20.51 -24.00
N GLY A 635 42.54 21.54 -23.57
CA GLY A 635 43.37 21.52 -22.37
C GLY A 635 42.54 21.40 -21.10
N TRP A 636 43.00 20.54 -20.19
CA TRP A 636 42.53 20.47 -18.81
C TRP A 636 43.66 20.87 -17.87
N ALA A 637 43.35 21.82 -16.99
CA ALA A 637 44.17 22.24 -15.88
C ALA A 637 44.36 21.09 -14.88
N GLN A 638 45.60 20.88 -14.44
CA GLN A 638 45.93 19.97 -13.33
C GLN A 638 45.62 20.64 -11.99
N PRO A 639 44.99 19.94 -11.03
CA PRO A 639 45.14 20.25 -9.62
C PRO A 639 46.33 19.48 -9.03
N HIS A 640 47.07 20.18 -8.16
CA HIS A 640 48.22 19.69 -7.42
C HIS A 640 47.89 18.45 -6.57
N ARG A 641 48.79 17.46 -6.66
CA ARG A 641 48.81 16.25 -5.84
C ARG A 641 49.74 16.51 -4.64
N THR A 642 49.18 16.76 -3.47
CA THR A 642 49.91 16.70 -2.19
C THR A 642 49.70 15.34 -1.55
N GLU A 643 50.77 14.54 -1.48
CA GLU A 643 50.85 13.33 -0.67
C GLU A 643 50.97 13.69 0.82
N PRO A 644 50.21 13.05 1.74
CA PRO A 644 50.54 13.10 3.15
C PRO A 644 51.45 11.93 3.53
N ARG A 645 52.59 12.29 4.11
CA ARG A 645 53.53 11.39 4.80
C ARG A 645 52.82 10.60 5.92
N ARG A 646 53.05 9.29 5.90
CA ARG A 646 52.70 8.31 6.93
C ARG A 646 53.55 8.57 8.19
N VAL A 647 52.93 8.99 9.29
CA VAL A 647 53.54 8.98 10.63
C VAL A 647 52.88 7.85 11.42
N GLU A 648 53.63 6.78 11.62
CA GLU A 648 53.25 5.60 12.38
C GLU A 648 53.56 5.89 13.87
N ARG A 649 52.52 6.11 14.69
CA ARG A 649 52.64 6.12 16.16
C ARG A 649 51.94 4.87 16.71
N GLN A 650 52.74 3.94 17.22
CA GLN A 650 52.29 2.84 18.07
C GLN A 650 51.78 3.41 19.40
N ILE A 651 50.56 3.03 19.79
CA ILE A 651 50.04 3.23 21.15
C ILE A 651 49.56 1.85 21.65
N ALA A 652 50.09 1.44 22.80
CA ALA A 652 49.78 0.20 23.50
C ALA A 652 48.40 0.26 24.20
N PRO A 653 47.71 -0.87 24.42
CA PRO A 653 46.39 -0.89 25.06
C PRO A 653 46.47 -0.80 26.60
N PRO A 654 45.50 -0.14 27.28
CA PRO A 654 45.44 -0.10 28.74
C PRO A 654 44.72 -1.33 29.33
N ARG A 655 45.11 -1.67 30.57
CA ARG A 655 44.55 -2.74 31.42
C ARG A 655 43.19 -2.33 32.02
N PRO A 656 42.29 -3.29 32.33
CA PRO A 656 41.03 -2.99 33.01
C PRO A 656 41.21 -2.86 34.53
N VAL A 657 40.50 -1.87 35.09
CA VAL A 657 40.35 -1.60 36.53
C VAL A 657 39.06 -2.26 37.02
N VAL A 658 39.14 -3.00 38.13
CA VAL A 658 38.03 -3.63 38.83
C VAL A 658 37.45 -2.66 39.86
N GLY A 659 36.12 -2.49 39.89
CA GLY A 659 35.39 -1.71 40.90
C GLY A 659 34.16 -2.47 41.42
N PRO A 660 33.76 -2.29 42.71
CA PRO A 660 32.99 -3.27 43.46
C PRO A 660 31.46 -3.09 43.42
N VAL A 661 30.78 -4.21 43.68
CA VAL A 661 29.33 -4.42 43.82
C VAL A 661 28.83 -3.94 45.18
N VAL A 662 27.74 -3.15 45.21
CA VAL A 662 26.90 -2.94 46.41
C VAL A 662 25.43 -3.01 45.99
N GLY A 663 24.67 -3.92 46.63
CA GLY A 663 23.26 -4.21 46.37
C GLY A 663 22.26 -3.24 47.04
N PRO A 664 20.96 -3.39 46.74
CA PRO A 664 19.94 -2.40 47.06
C PRO A 664 19.29 -2.62 48.43
N ARG A 665 18.82 -1.51 49.03
CA ARG A 665 18.10 -1.47 50.31
C ARG A 665 16.62 -1.16 50.03
N ALA A 666 15.74 -2.03 50.54
CA ALA A 666 14.30 -1.97 50.43
C ALA A 666 13.68 -0.76 51.17
N VAL A 667 12.59 -0.22 50.63
CA VAL A 667 11.67 0.67 51.35
C VAL A 667 10.26 0.07 51.26
N ALA A 668 9.69 -0.14 52.44
CA ALA A 668 8.35 -0.66 52.67
C ALA A 668 7.29 0.45 52.56
N GLY A 669 6.11 0.09 52.06
CA GLY A 669 4.91 0.94 52.09
C GLY A 669 3.65 0.09 51.97
N SER A 670 2.95 -0.09 53.11
CA SER A 670 1.67 -0.78 53.27
C SER A 670 0.46 0.14 52.94
N PRO A 671 -0.77 -0.41 52.85
CA PRO A 671 -1.85 0.06 51.96
C PRO A 671 -2.95 0.86 52.70
N PRO A 672 -4.03 1.25 52.00
CA PRO A 672 -5.31 1.44 52.67
C PRO A 672 -6.44 0.52 52.17
N SER A 673 -7.22 0.09 53.16
CA SER A 673 -8.38 -0.78 53.16
C SER A 673 -9.69 -0.16 52.61
N ILE A 674 -10.44 -1.00 51.89
CA ILE A 674 -11.85 -1.44 52.08
C ILE A 674 -12.92 -0.41 52.51
N GLY A 675 -13.98 -0.32 51.68
CA GLY A 675 -15.40 -0.26 52.10
C GLY A 675 -16.32 0.53 51.15
N PRO A 676 -17.65 0.30 51.16
CA PRO A 676 -18.37 -0.93 50.81
C PRO A 676 -19.42 -0.73 49.67
N GLN A 677 -19.94 -1.84 49.13
CA GLN A 677 -21.12 -1.92 48.26
C GLN A 677 -22.40 -1.35 48.93
N PRO A 678 -23.46 -1.10 48.12
CA PRO A 678 -24.60 -2.00 48.23
C PRO A 678 -25.20 -2.48 46.89
N SER A 679 -25.95 -3.57 47.03
CA SER A 679 -26.47 -4.50 46.03
C SER A 679 -27.95 -4.27 45.65
N ALA A 680 -28.38 -4.92 44.56
CA ALA A 680 -29.74 -5.42 44.22
C ALA A 680 -30.88 -4.38 44.04
N GLY A 681 -31.83 -4.48 43.10
CA GLY A 681 -32.36 -5.55 42.24
C GLY A 681 -33.51 -4.97 41.35
N PRO A 682 -34.60 -5.69 41.02
CA PRO A 682 -34.86 -6.25 39.68
C PRO A 682 -36.18 -5.77 38.99
N GLY A 683 -36.39 -6.18 37.73
CA GLY A 683 -37.69 -6.23 37.00
C GLY A 683 -37.43 -6.39 35.49
N VAL A 684 -37.73 -7.50 34.79
CA VAL A 684 -38.98 -8.23 34.51
C VAL A 684 -40.08 -7.36 33.90
N GLY A 685 -40.42 -7.62 32.62
CA GLY A 685 -41.82 -7.57 32.15
C GLY A 685 -42.14 -6.83 30.84
N HIS A 686 -42.30 -7.62 29.78
CA HIS A 686 -43.40 -7.62 28.80
C HIS A 686 -43.57 -6.57 27.64
N ASP A 687 -43.82 -7.19 26.47
CA ASP A 687 -44.72 -6.85 25.34
C ASP A 687 -44.41 -5.59 24.51
N GLN A 688 -44.04 -5.65 23.23
CA GLN A 688 -44.71 -6.22 22.04
C GLN A 688 -46.06 -5.56 21.73
N GLU A 689 -46.03 -4.43 21.00
CA GLU A 689 -47.16 -4.00 20.16
C GLU A 689 -46.67 -3.27 18.89
N LEU A 690 -47.16 -3.75 17.75
CA LEU A 690 -47.06 -3.16 16.40
C LEU A 690 -47.83 -1.83 16.34
N PRO A 691 -47.60 -1.02 15.29
CA PRO A 691 -48.78 -0.59 14.56
C PRO A 691 -48.69 -0.76 13.04
N SER A 692 -49.87 -1.13 12.57
CA SER A 692 -50.30 -1.40 11.21
C SER A 692 -50.51 -0.12 10.39
N ALA A 693 -50.52 -0.32 9.08
CA ALA A 693 -50.79 0.66 8.04
C ALA A 693 -52.21 1.24 8.07
N ALA A 694 -52.35 2.52 7.70
CA ALA A 694 -53.57 3.12 7.17
C ALA A 694 -53.22 4.27 6.19
N GLY A 695 -53.91 4.30 5.06
CA GLY A 695 -53.63 5.13 3.89
C GLY A 695 -54.02 6.62 3.98
N PRO A 696 -53.77 7.39 2.91
CA PRO A 696 -53.80 8.85 2.95
C PRO A 696 -55.20 9.42 2.69
N ALA A 697 -55.55 10.43 3.49
CA ALA A 697 -56.72 11.29 3.28
C ALA A 697 -56.33 12.51 2.42
N LEU A 698 -57.19 12.80 1.44
CA LEU A 698 -57.22 14.02 0.64
C LEU A 698 -57.44 15.27 1.52
N GLU A 699 -56.52 16.22 1.49
CA GLU A 699 -56.80 17.61 1.93
C GLU A 699 -56.74 18.58 0.76
N ARG A 700 -57.82 19.36 0.65
CA ARG A 700 -58.03 20.49 -0.26
C ARG A 700 -57.20 21.69 0.22
N GLY A 701 -56.54 22.37 -0.72
CA GLY A 701 -55.71 23.53 -0.43
C GLY A 701 -56.48 24.84 -0.18
N PRO A 702 -55.74 25.93 0.10
CA PRO A 702 -56.22 27.28 -0.12
C PRO A 702 -55.26 28.16 -0.95
N GLY A 703 -55.86 28.97 -1.83
CA GLY A 703 -55.50 30.37 -2.04
C GLY A 703 -54.24 30.72 -2.85
N ALA A 704 -54.39 30.85 -4.17
CA ALA A 704 -53.40 31.49 -5.03
C ALA A 704 -53.45 33.03 -4.90
N VAL A 705 -52.30 33.63 -4.59
CA VAL A 705 -52.03 35.08 -4.75
C VAL A 705 -51.26 35.26 -6.07
N PRO A 706 -51.65 36.17 -6.97
CA PRO A 706 -50.97 36.33 -8.26
C PRO A 706 -49.61 37.01 -8.09
N GLY A 707 -48.55 36.23 -8.30
CA GLY A 707 -47.16 36.66 -8.31
C GLY A 707 -46.69 37.18 -9.67
N ARG A 708 -45.89 38.24 -9.60
CA ARG A 708 -45.07 38.94 -10.60
C ARG A 708 -44.40 37.99 -11.63
N PRO A 709 -44.31 38.36 -12.93
CA PRO A 709 -43.70 37.52 -13.95
C PRO A 709 -42.21 37.29 -13.67
N VAL A 710 -41.87 36.03 -13.41
CA VAL A 710 -40.50 35.50 -13.33
C VAL A 710 -39.99 35.37 -14.77
N GLY A 711 -38.83 35.95 -15.07
CA GLY A 711 -38.17 35.76 -16.37
C GLY A 711 -37.88 34.27 -16.61
N PRO A 712 -37.76 33.81 -17.87
CA PRO A 712 -37.55 32.40 -18.17
C PRO A 712 -36.31 31.91 -17.43
N ALA A 713 -36.52 30.93 -16.54
CA ALA A 713 -35.43 30.26 -15.84
C ALA A 713 -34.45 29.72 -16.89
N PRO A 714 -33.13 29.84 -16.68
CA PRO A 714 -32.17 29.18 -17.55
C PRO A 714 -32.52 27.69 -17.63
N PRO A 715 -32.41 27.06 -18.81
CA PRO A 715 -32.71 25.64 -18.96
C PRO A 715 -31.89 24.86 -17.93
N GLY A 716 -32.57 24.26 -16.95
CA GLY A 716 -31.92 23.52 -15.88
C GLY A 716 -31.16 22.34 -16.46
N GLY A 717 -29.87 22.25 -16.18
CA GLY A 717 -29.07 21.08 -16.52
C GLY A 717 -29.69 19.81 -15.93
N LEU A 718 -29.56 18.69 -16.63
CA LEU A 718 -30.04 17.40 -16.14
C LEU A 718 -29.25 16.99 -14.91
N GLU A 719 -29.86 17.11 -13.72
CA GLU A 719 -29.27 16.63 -12.48
C GLU A 719 -29.40 15.09 -12.43
N LEU A 720 -28.25 14.41 -12.43
CA LEU A 720 -28.19 12.96 -12.36
C LEU A 720 -28.29 12.50 -10.89
N PRO A 721 -29.06 11.44 -10.59
CA PRO A 721 -29.26 10.99 -9.21
C PRO A 721 -27.96 10.44 -8.61
N VAL A 722 -27.73 10.69 -7.32
CA VAL A 722 -26.65 10.04 -6.57
C VAL A 722 -27.13 8.68 -6.08
N SER A 723 -26.33 7.63 -6.32
CA SER A 723 -26.63 6.29 -5.81
C SER A 723 -26.29 6.17 -4.33
N ALA A 724 -27.14 5.47 -3.56
CA ALA A 724 -26.81 5.09 -2.19
C ALA A 724 -25.73 4.00 -2.17
N ALA A 725 -24.82 4.06 -1.20
CA ALA A 725 -23.83 3.02 -0.98
C ALA A 725 -24.54 1.69 -0.62
N PRO A 726 -24.22 0.57 -1.30
CA PRO A 726 -24.81 -0.73 -1.00
C PRO A 726 -24.25 -1.30 0.29
N ARG A 727 -25.03 -2.15 0.96
CA ARG A 727 -24.46 -3.07 1.96
C ARG A 727 -23.40 -3.95 1.32
N LEU A 728 -22.34 -4.24 2.06
CA LEU A 728 -21.23 -5.07 1.62
C LEU A 728 -21.32 -6.49 2.21
N GLY A 729 -20.76 -7.46 1.51
CA GLY A 729 -20.63 -8.84 1.98
C GLY A 729 -19.51 -9.60 1.27
N THR A 730 -18.84 -10.51 1.98
CA THR A 730 -17.77 -11.34 1.40
C THR A 730 -18.34 -12.49 0.58
N VAL A 731 -17.76 -12.76 -0.59
CA VAL A 731 -18.20 -13.91 -1.40
C VAL A 731 -17.87 -15.23 -0.69
N ARG A 732 -18.87 -16.08 -0.51
CA ARG A 732 -18.70 -17.39 0.18
C ARG A 732 -17.90 -18.42 -0.63
N ARG A 733 -17.88 -18.29 -1.95
CA ARG A 733 -17.17 -19.19 -2.88
C ARG A 733 -16.12 -18.39 -3.65
N PRO A 734 -14.95 -18.99 -3.97
CA PRO A 734 -13.99 -18.36 -4.87
C PRO A 734 -14.68 -17.97 -6.18
N VAL A 735 -14.38 -16.76 -6.68
CA VAL A 735 -14.91 -16.30 -7.96
C VAL A 735 -13.77 -16.13 -8.95
N SER A 736 -13.96 -16.63 -10.17
CA SER A 736 -13.04 -16.31 -11.26
C SER A 736 -13.29 -14.88 -11.73
N HIS A 737 -12.44 -13.95 -11.31
CA HIS A 737 -12.46 -12.55 -11.75
C HIS A 737 -11.34 -12.23 -12.76
N ALA A 738 -10.52 -13.22 -13.13
CA ALA A 738 -9.32 -13.12 -13.97
C ALA A 738 -8.18 -12.21 -13.48
N SER A 739 -8.41 -11.20 -12.65
CA SER A 739 -7.31 -10.38 -12.10
C SER A 739 -6.59 -11.07 -10.94
N TYR A 740 -5.29 -11.37 -11.06
CA TYR A 740 -4.53 -12.12 -10.03
C TYR A 740 -4.33 -11.37 -8.70
N TRP A 741 -4.50 -10.05 -8.71
CA TRP A 741 -4.31 -9.18 -7.55
C TRP A 741 -5.61 -8.92 -6.77
N ILE A 742 -6.76 -9.34 -7.29
CA ILE A 742 -8.01 -9.35 -6.52
C ILE A 742 -8.04 -10.64 -5.69
N ALA A 743 -8.41 -10.54 -4.41
CA ALA A 743 -8.55 -11.71 -3.55
C ALA A 743 -9.61 -12.67 -4.11
N GLU A 744 -9.41 -13.99 -3.99
CA GLU A 744 -10.36 -15.00 -4.48
C GLU A 744 -11.78 -14.84 -3.92
N ARG A 745 -11.90 -14.23 -2.74
CA ARG A 745 -13.15 -13.95 -2.03
C ARG A 745 -13.21 -12.46 -1.67
N PRO A 746 -13.41 -11.58 -2.66
CA PRO A 746 -13.41 -10.15 -2.39
C PRO A 746 -14.68 -9.76 -1.62
N THR A 747 -14.65 -8.59 -0.97
CA THR A 747 -15.87 -7.97 -0.45
C THR A 747 -16.61 -7.32 -1.60
N VAL A 748 -17.89 -7.65 -1.74
CA VAL A 748 -18.74 -7.25 -2.86
C VAL A 748 -20.05 -6.65 -2.37
N ASN A 749 -20.79 -5.99 -3.25
CA ASN A 749 -22.14 -5.50 -2.95
C ASN A 749 -23.08 -6.67 -2.57
N ALA A 750 -23.74 -6.59 -1.42
CA ALA A 750 -24.71 -7.59 -0.95
C ALA A 750 -26.10 -7.41 -1.57
N GLU A 751 -26.37 -6.23 -2.16
CA GLU A 751 -27.63 -5.87 -2.81
C GLU A 751 -27.38 -5.13 -4.14
N PRO A 752 -28.38 -5.03 -5.04
CA PRO A 752 -28.20 -4.30 -6.29
C PRO A 752 -27.80 -2.84 -6.06
N VAL A 753 -26.84 -2.35 -6.83
CA VAL A 753 -26.33 -0.97 -6.80
C VAL A 753 -26.33 -0.38 -8.20
N GLU A 754 -26.52 0.93 -8.32
CA GLU A 754 -26.32 1.64 -9.57
C GLU A 754 -25.02 2.45 -9.52
N LEU A 755 -24.22 2.34 -10.57
CA LEU A 755 -22.91 2.96 -10.66
C LEU A 755 -22.79 3.74 -11.96
N TYR A 756 -21.89 4.72 -11.95
CA TYR A 756 -21.54 5.55 -13.09
C TYR A 756 -20.16 5.14 -13.61
N VAL A 757 -20.09 4.74 -14.87
CA VAL A 757 -18.86 4.27 -15.54
C VAL A 757 -18.55 5.21 -16.69
N VAL A 758 -17.34 5.78 -16.71
CA VAL A 758 -16.85 6.55 -17.86
C VAL A 758 -16.35 5.59 -18.93
N ALA A 759 -16.82 5.77 -20.18
CA ALA A 759 -16.48 4.91 -21.30
C ALA A 759 -16.09 5.72 -22.54
N GLY A 760 -15.01 5.32 -23.22
CA GLY A 760 -14.60 5.91 -24.51
C GLY A 760 -15.41 5.41 -25.72
N CYS A 761 -16.68 5.03 -25.52
CA CYS A 761 -17.57 4.60 -26.59
C CYS A 761 -19.03 4.96 -26.29
N SER A 762 -19.87 4.97 -27.33
CA SER A 762 -21.29 5.24 -27.15
C SER A 762 -21.99 4.11 -26.37
N PRO A 763 -23.12 4.38 -25.70
CA PRO A 763 -23.93 3.36 -25.02
C PRO A 763 -24.38 2.21 -25.95
N ALA A 764 -24.62 2.51 -27.23
CA ALA A 764 -24.94 1.50 -28.25
C ALA A 764 -23.72 0.60 -28.52
N ASP A 765 -22.52 1.16 -28.65
CA ASP A 765 -21.29 0.38 -28.87
C ASP A 765 -20.90 -0.44 -27.64
N ALA A 766 -21.10 0.11 -26.43
CA ALA A 766 -20.85 -0.55 -25.16
C ALA A 766 -21.71 -1.83 -25.01
N THR A 767 -22.96 -1.80 -25.46
CA THR A 767 -23.87 -2.95 -25.43
C THR A 767 -23.67 -3.91 -26.60
N GLY A 768 -23.29 -3.41 -27.78
CA GLY A 768 -23.10 -4.23 -28.98
C GLY A 768 -21.74 -4.92 -29.06
N THR A 769 -20.65 -4.21 -28.74
CA THR A 769 -19.27 -4.69 -28.92
C THR A 769 -18.47 -4.79 -27.63
N GLY A 770 -19.01 -4.27 -26.51
CA GLY A 770 -18.33 -4.15 -25.23
C GLY A 770 -17.67 -2.78 -25.03
N VAL A 771 -17.40 -2.46 -23.78
CA VAL A 771 -16.70 -1.22 -23.38
C VAL A 771 -15.20 -1.37 -23.70
N PRO A 772 -14.60 -0.48 -24.51
CA PRO A 772 -13.18 -0.53 -24.80
C PRO A 772 -12.39 -0.22 -23.52
N THR A 773 -11.51 -1.14 -23.15
CA THR A 773 -10.61 -0.96 -22.00
C THR A 773 -9.35 -1.79 -22.22
N SER A 774 -8.23 -1.31 -21.71
CA SER A 774 -7.00 -2.10 -21.65
C SER A 774 -7.03 -3.10 -20.49
N ASN A 775 -7.92 -2.93 -19.52
CA ASN A 775 -7.92 -3.66 -18.26
C ASN A 775 -8.96 -4.78 -18.24
N LEU A 776 -8.78 -5.77 -17.35
CA LEU A 776 -9.76 -6.84 -17.12
C LEU A 776 -10.94 -6.43 -16.21
N PHE A 777 -11.17 -5.13 -16.07
CA PHE A 777 -12.18 -4.54 -15.18
C PHE A 777 -12.62 -3.15 -15.68
N LEU A 778 -13.73 -2.66 -15.12
CA LEU A 778 -14.16 -1.25 -15.18
C LEU A 778 -14.20 -0.67 -13.76
N VAL A 779 -14.15 0.66 -13.66
CA VAL A 779 -14.35 1.40 -12.40
C VAL A 779 -15.71 2.11 -12.49
N GLY A 780 -16.55 1.90 -11.49
CA GLY A 780 -17.85 2.56 -11.35
C GLY A 780 -17.91 3.38 -10.08
N THR A 781 -18.45 4.59 -10.14
CA THR A 781 -18.61 5.49 -9.00
C THR A 781 -20.08 5.61 -8.58
N LEU A 782 -20.36 5.85 -7.29
CA LEU A 782 -21.72 6.12 -6.80
C LEU A 782 -22.25 7.48 -7.25
N ARG A 783 -21.35 8.46 -7.40
CA ARG A 783 -21.66 9.81 -7.89
C ARG A 783 -21.23 9.96 -9.34
N PRO A 784 -22.05 10.60 -10.19
CA PRO A 784 -21.62 10.98 -11.53
C PRO A 784 -20.48 12.01 -11.42
N PRO A 785 -19.44 11.92 -12.27
CA PRO A 785 -18.45 12.99 -12.36
C PRO A 785 -19.12 14.30 -12.82
N VAL A 786 -18.41 15.42 -12.70
CA VAL A 786 -18.88 16.67 -13.31
C VAL A 786 -18.73 16.56 -14.84
N PRO A 787 -19.68 17.07 -15.66
CA PRO A 787 -19.58 16.99 -17.12
C PRO A 787 -18.25 17.51 -17.68
N ALA A 788 -17.72 18.58 -17.09
CA ALA A 788 -16.47 19.20 -17.50
C ALA A 788 -15.20 18.35 -17.23
N ALA A 789 -15.33 17.24 -16.50
CA ALA A 789 -14.25 16.28 -16.30
C ALA A 789 -14.15 15.25 -17.44
N LEU A 790 -15.21 15.09 -18.26
CA LEU A 790 -15.22 14.16 -19.38
C LEU A 790 -14.60 14.77 -20.63
N ARG A 791 -13.91 13.93 -21.41
CA ARG A 791 -13.45 14.28 -22.76
C ARG A 791 -14.61 14.26 -23.76
N ALA A 792 -14.42 14.89 -24.91
CA ALA A 792 -15.47 15.02 -25.93
C ALA A 792 -15.91 13.67 -26.53
N ASP A 793 -15.05 12.67 -26.50
CA ASP A 793 -15.28 11.29 -26.97
C ASP A 793 -15.67 10.33 -25.82
N GLU A 794 -15.78 10.82 -24.59
CA GLU A 794 -16.18 10.04 -23.44
C GLU A 794 -17.68 10.15 -23.18
N HIS A 795 -18.27 9.03 -22.80
CA HIS A 795 -19.66 8.89 -22.43
C HIS A 795 -19.77 8.41 -20.99
N LEU A 796 -20.85 8.81 -20.31
CA LEU A 796 -21.17 8.34 -18.98
C LEU A 796 -22.25 7.25 -19.06
N LEU A 797 -21.91 6.04 -18.60
CA LEU A 797 -22.80 4.90 -18.54
C LEU A 797 -23.34 4.75 -17.12
N ARG A 798 -24.65 4.78 -16.94
CA ARG A 798 -25.30 4.40 -15.67
C ARG A 798 -25.64 2.92 -15.74
N VAL A 799 -24.98 2.12 -14.92
CA VAL A 799 -25.11 0.66 -14.91
C VAL A 799 -25.75 0.19 -13.61
N ARG A 800 -26.61 -0.82 -13.69
CA ARG A 800 -27.14 -1.55 -12.53
C ARG A 800 -26.36 -2.84 -12.36
N VAL A 801 -25.79 -3.02 -11.19
CA VAL A 801 -24.98 -4.17 -10.81
C VAL A 801 -25.76 -4.98 -9.78
N LEU A 802 -26.11 -6.22 -10.11
CA LEU A 802 -26.78 -7.11 -9.17
C LEU A 802 -25.85 -7.49 -8.01
N ALA A 803 -26.41 -8.02 -6.92
CA ALA A 803 -25.66 -8.47 -5.75
C ALA A 803 -24.47 -9.36 -6.15
N GLY A 804 -23.29 -9.09 -5.58
CA GLY A 804 -22.02 -9.77 -5.79
C GLY A 804 -21.35 -9.51 -7.14
N GLY A 805 -21.72 -8.42 -7.83
CA GLY A 805 -21.16 -8.03 -9.12
C GLY A 805 -20.13 -6.89 -9.06
N ALA A 806 -20.14 -6.10 -7.98
CA ALA A 806 -19.24 -4.97 -7.75
C ALA A 806 -18.35 -5.28 -6.54
N VAL A 807 -17.04 -5.16 -6.72
CA VAL A 807 -16.03 -5.30 -5.66
C VAL A 807 -15.79 -3.93 -5.03
N ASP A 808 -15.87 -3.88 -3.71
CA ASP A 808 -15.61 -2.67 -2.95
C ASP A 808 -14.12 -2.32 -2.96
N MET A 809 -13.78 -1.11 -3.41
CA MET A 809 -12.37 -0.68 -3.52
C MET A 809 -11.69 -0.57 -2.16
N SER A 810 -12.42 -0.15 -1.12
CA SER A 810 -11.85 -0.03 0.23
C SER A 810 -11.39 -1.37 0.81
N SER A 811 -11.94 -2.47 0.30
CA SER A 811 -11.60 -3.84 0.72
C SER A 811 -10.36 -4.44 0.05
N ILE A 812 -9.78 -3.77 -0.95
CA ILE A 812 -8.62 -4.28 -1.69
C ILE A 812 -7.36 -3.95 -0.91
N THR A 813 -6.83 -4.95 -0.22
CA THR A 813 -5.62 -4.82 0.59
C THR A 813 -4.34 -5.25 -0.15
N VAL A 814 -4.48 -5.71 -1.40
CA VAL A 814 -3.39 -6.20 -2.24
C VAL A 814 -2.94 -5.11 -3.21
N HIS A 815 -1.67 -5.11 -3.63
CA HIS A 815 -1.08 -4.10 -4.51
C HIS A 815 -1.91 -3.88 -5.79
N GLU A 816 -2.61 -2.75 -5.84
CA GLU A 816 -3.38 -2.29 -6.99
C GLU A 816 -2.45 -1.95 -8.16
N PRO A 817 -2.80 -2.32 -9.40
CA PRO A 817 -2.04 -1.87 -10.57
C PRO A 817 -2.00 -0.33 -10.63
N PRO A 818 -0.86 0.31 -11.01
CA PRO A 818 -0.77 1.76 -11.11
C PRO A 818 -1.88 2.41 -11.97
N ALA A 819 -2.29 1.73 -13.06
CA ALA A 819 -3.38 2.18 -13.92
C ALA A 819 -4.73 2.31 -13.18
N LEU A 820 -4.94 1.58 -12.08
CA LEU A 820 -6.12 1.72 -11.25
C LEU A 820 -6.08 3.01 -10.43
N HIS A 821 -4.92 3.41 -9.91
CA HIS A 821 -4.79 4.66 -9.13
C HIS A 821 -5.16 5.89 -9.97
N GLU A 822 -4.80 5.91 -11.26
CA GLU A 822 -5.17 7.00 -12.18
C GLU A 822 -6.68 7.09 -12.43
N LEU A 823 -7.40 5.96 -12.31
CA LEU A 823 -8.85 5.88 -12.53
C LEU A 823 -9.66 6.23 -11.27
N LEU A 824 -9.04 6.28 -10.10
CA LEU A 824 -9.71 6.53 -8.83
C LEU A 824 -9.74 8.03 -8.51
N VAL A 825 -10.93 8.62 -8.54
CA VAL A 825 -11.15 10.00 -8.06
C VAL A 825 -11.47 10.01 -6.56
N ASP A 826 -12.23 9.02 -6.08
CA ASP A 826 -12.63 8.85 -4.68
C ASP A 826 -12.74 7.34 -4.38
N ARG A 827 -11.92 6.83 -3.46
CA ARG A 827 -11.88 5.39 -3.15
C ARG A 827 -13.15 4.91 -2.43
N ASP A 828 -13.73 5.73 -1.56
CA ASP A 828 -14.85 5.33 -0.71
C ASP A 828 -16.18 5.27 -1.51
N GLU A 829 -16.20 5.91 -2.68
CA GLU A 829 -17.34 5.92 -3.60
C GLU A 829 -17.11 5.13 -4.88
N SER A 830 -15.98 4.41 -4.99
CA SER A 830 -15.60 3.65 -6.18
C SER A 830 -15.73 2.14 -5.98
N TYR A 831 -16.18 1.46 -7.03
CA TYR A 831 -16.31 0.02 -7.11
C TYR A 831 -15.64 -0.52 -8.36
N LEU A 832 -14.98 -1.65 -8.25
CA LEU A 832 -14.50 -2.42 -9.40
C LEU A 832 -15.60 -3.31 -9.96
N LEU A 833 -15.63 -3.40 -11.28
CA LEU A 833 -16.45 -4.34 -12.05
C LEU A 833 -15.55 -5.29 -12.82
N PRO A 834 -15.04 -6.37 -12.19
CA PRO A 834 -14.16 -7.33 -12.86
C PRO A 834 -14.87 -8.06 -14.00
N GLY A 835 -14.14 -8.38 -15.07
CA GLY A 835 -14.68 -9.03 -16.27
C GLY A 835 -15.44 -10.32 -15.96
N GLY A 836 -14.98 -11.12 -15.01
CA GLY A 836 -15.66 -12.34 -14.58
C GLY A 836 -16.96 -12.13 -13.79
N LEU A 837 -17.23 -10.92 -13.33
CA LEU A 837 -18.45 -10.53 -12.61
C LEU A 837 -19.45 -9.73 -13.47
N LEU A 838 -19.04 -9.25 -14.66
CA LEU A 838 -19.88 -8.41 -15.53
C LEU A 838 -21.15 -9.08 -16.04
N GLY A 839 -21.26 -10.41 -15.92
CA GLY A 839 -22.53 -11.13 -16.13
C GLY A 839 -23.68 -10.60 -15.26
N ARG A 840 -23.36 -9.85 -14.19
CA ARG A 840 -24.30 -9.20 -13.25
C ARG A 840 -24.52 -7.71 -13.49
N THR A 841 -23.89 -7.13 -14.49
CA THR A 841 -23.95 -5.69 -14.81
C THR A 841 -24.84 -5.46 -16.03
N ARG A 842 -25.76 -4.51 -15.96
CA ARG A 842 -26.66 -4.11 -17.06
C ARG A 842 -26.64 -2.61 -17.25
N LEU A 843 -26.67 -2.15 -18.48
CA LEU A 843 -26.75 -0.72 -18.78
C LEU A 843 -28.20 -0.24 -18.57
N VAL A 844 -28.37 0.84 -17.80
CA VAL A 844 -29.69 1.44 -17.50
C VAL A 844 -29.91 2.69 -18.32
N ALA A 845 -28.88 3.55 -18.40
CA ALA A 845 -28.93 4.80 -19.15
C ALA A 845 -27.53 5.18 -19.63
N GLY A 846 -27.46 5.99 -20.67
CA GLY A 846 -26.21 6.55 -21.19
C GLY A 846 -26.33 8.05 -21.42
N TYR A 847 -25.24 8.77 -21.22
CA TYR A 847 -25.18 10.22 -21.33
C TYR A 847 -23.94 10.64 -22.12
N GLY A 848 -24.10 11.59 -23.04
CA GLY A 848 -22.99 12.35 -23.62
C GLY A 848 -22.90 13.75 -23.00
N VAL A 849 -21.84 14.49 -23.31
CA VAL A 849 -21.74 15.93 -22.98
C VAL A 849 -22.09 16.74 -24.22
N ASP A 850 -23.09 17.60 -24.12
CA ASP A 850 -23.48 18.47 -25.24
C ASP A 850 -22.56 19.69 -25.39
N ALA A 851 -22.80 20.50 -26.43
CA ALA A 851 -22.00 21.70 -26.68
C ALA A 851 -22.08 22.76 -25.56
N SER A 852 -23.04 22.67 -24.65
CA SER A 852 -23.18 23.56 -23.49
C SER A 852 -22.44 23.03 -22.24
N GLY A 853 -21.77 21.89 -22.35
CA GLY A 853 -21.08 21.25 -21.24
C GLY A 853 -22.04 20.59 -20.25
N GLN A 854 -23.25 20.20 -20.69
CA GLN A 854 -24.25 19.54 -19.85
C GLN A 854 -24.45 18.08 -20.29
N TYR A 855 -24.97 17.25 -19.38
CA TYR A 855 -25.32 15.87 -19.70
C TYR A 855 -26.55 15.82 -20.61
N ALA A 856 -26.39 15.18 -21.77
CA ALA A 856 -27.46 14.90 -22.70
C ALA A 856 -27.75 13.37 -22.73
N PRO A 857 -29.00 12.94 -22.48
CA PRO A 857 -29.34 11.53 -22.49
C PRO A 857 -29.20 10.93 -23.89
N GLN A 858 -28.76 9.68 -23.96
CA GLN A 858 -28.65 8.90 -25.19
C GLN A 858 -29.56 7.68 -25.13
N ALA A 859 -30.08 7.28 -26.29
CA ALA A 859 -31.01 6.16 -26.38
C ALA A 859 -30.31 4.86 -25.94
N VAL A 860 -30.94 4.15 -25.01
CA VAL A 860 -30.56 2.81 -24.57
C VAL A 860 -31.75 1.88 -24.77
N ALA A 861 -31.52 0.67 -25.28
CA ALA A 861 -32.58 -0.31 -25.45
C ALA A 861 -33.19 -0.71 -24.10
N GLU A 862 -34.51 -0.94 -24.05
CA GLU A 862 -35.22 -1.28 -22.80
C GLU A 862 -34.70 -2.55 -22.12
N SER A 863 -34.16 -3.50 -22.90
CA SER A 863 -33.52 -4.71 -22.42
C SER A 863 -32.11 -4.83 -22.98
N THR A 864 -31.11 -4.46 -22.18
CA THR A 864 -29.70 -4.59 -22.57
C THR A 864 -29.13 -5.94 -22.16
N PRO A 865 -28.25 -6.56 -22.96
CA PRO A 865 -27.47 -7.71 -22.50
C PRO A 865 -26.56 -7.34 -21.31
N PRO A 866 -25.94 -8.33 -20.64
CA PRO A 866 -24.81 -8.06 -19.76
C PRO A 866 -23.76 -7.18 -20.44
N LEU A 867 -23.17 -6.27 -19.67
CA LEU A 867 -22.04 -5.48 -20.16
C LEU A 867 -20.85 -6.40 -20.44
N ALA A 868 -20.09 -6.12 -21.48
CA ALA A 868 -18.86 -6.84 -21.83
C ALA A 868 -17.67 -5.87 -21.93
N LEU A 869 -16.45 -6.40 -21.84
CA LEU A 869 -15.20 -5.69 -22.08
C LEU A 869 -14.71 -6.00 -23.49
N ARG A 870 -14.15 -4.98 -24.15
CA ARG A 870 -13.40 -5.14 -25.39
C ARG A 870 -11.95 -4.76 -25.12
N CYS A 871 -11.06 -5.74 -25.10
CA CYS A 871 -9.65 -5.52 -24.75
C CYS A 871 -8.93 -4.71 -25.84
N THR A 872 -8.67 -3.44 -25.59
CA THR A 872 -8.05 -2.51 -26.55
C THR A 872 -7.12 -1.51 -25.85
N GLY A 873 -6.08 -1.04 -26.54
CA GLY A 873 -5.24 0.05 -26.02
C GLY A 873 -4.33 -0.31 -24.85
N ALA A 874 -3.98 -1.59 -24.69
CA ALA A 874 -3.01 -2.01 -23.69
C ALA A 874 -1.62 -1.42 -23.98
N ALA A 875 -0.91 -1.01 -22.92
CA ALA A 875 0.39 -0.32 -23.02
C ALA A 875 1.47 -1.13 -23.76
N HIS A 876 1.31 -2.46 -23.83
CA HIS A 876 2.22 -3.32 -24.58
C HIS A 876 1.99 -3.34 -26.10
N GLY A 877 1.05 -2.53 -26.60
CA GLY A 877 0.80 -2.30 -28.03
C GLY A 877 0.27 -3.49 -28.83
N ILE A 878 -0.17 -4.58 -28.19
CA ILE A 878 -0.74 -5.74 -28.89
C ILE A 878 -2.26 -5.64 -28.80
N GLU A 879 -2.89 -5.28 -29.91
CA GLU A 879 -4.34 -5.07 -29.96
C GLU A 879 -5.12 -6.36 -29.69
N GLY A 880 -6.22 -6.24 -28.93
CA GLY A 880 -7.07 -7.37 -28.56
C GLY A 880 -6.62 -8.13 -27.31
N LEU A 881 -5.49 -7.76 -26.71
CA LEU A 881 -4.96 -8.35 -25.48
C LEU A 881 -5.07 -7.33 -24.32
N PRO A 882 -5.52 -7.74 -23.12
CA PRO A 882 -5.58 -6.85 -21.96
C PRO A 882 -4.17 -6.59 -21.39
N ALA A 883 -4.04 -5.62 -20.49
CA ALA A 883 -2.78 -5.26 -19.84
C ALA A 883 -2.35 -6.29 -18.78
N ASP A 884 -3.32 -6.83 -18.04
CA ASP A 884 -3.14 -7.77 -16.91
C ASP A 884 -2.95 -9.22 -17.37
N LEU A 885 -1.88 -9.47 -18.13
CA LEU A 885 -1.60 -10.78 -18.73
C LEU A 885 -0.48 -11.57 -18.07
N PRO A 886 -0.54 -12.91 -18.12
CA PRO A 886 0.56 -13.75 -17.69
C PRO A 886 1.76 -13.49 -18.61
N ARG A 887 2.89 -13.17 -17.99
CA ARG A 887 4.14 -12.87 -18.69
C ARG A 887 5.08 -14.07 -18.63
N TRP A 888 5.78 -14.31 -19.73
CA TRP A 888 6.78 -15.35 -19.90
C TRP A 888 8.16 -14.72 -20.18
N PRO A 889 9.26 -15.31 -19.69
CA PRO A 889 9.35 -16.48 -18.82
C PRO A 889 8.89 -16.23 -17.37
N TYR A 890 8.57 -17.31 -16.65
CA TYR A 890 8.03 -17.24 -15.28
C TYR A 890 9.10 -17.17 -14.18
N ASP A 891 10.25 -17.81 -14.38
CA ASP A 891 11.25 -18.01 -13.31
C ASP A 891 12.57 -17.27 -13.56
N ALA A 892 13.02 -17.20 -14.83
CA ALA A 892 14.30 -16.61 -15.22
C ALA A 892 14.33 -16.39 -16.75
N ASP A 893 15.34 -15.67 -17.24
CA ASP A 893 15.61 -15.57 -18.68
C ASP A 893 15.58 -16.95 -19.35
N ALA A 894 14.93 -17.04 -20.50
CA ALA A 894 14.78 -18.29 -21.22
C ALA A 894 15.08 -18.14 -22.71
N LEU A 895 15.45 -19.25 -23.32
CA LEU A 895 15.66 -19.30 -24.76
C LEU A 895 14.32 -19.46 -25.47
N ALA A 896 14.11 -18.65 -26.50
CA ALA A 896 13.00 -18.77 -27.43
C ALA A 896 13.50 -18.75 -28.87
N TYR A 897 12.61 -19.03 -29.81
CA TYR A 897 12.90 -18.98 -31.23
C TYR A 897 11.86 -18.13 -31.95
N ALA A 898 12.31 -17.27 -32.86
CA ALA A 898 11.43 -16.50 -33.73
C ALA A 898 11.74 -16.82 -35.20
N LEU A 899 10.70 -17.05 -35.99
CA LEU A 899 10.82 -17.14 -37.44
C LEU A 899 10.73 -15.73 -38.01
N VAL A 900 11.87 -15.20 -38.45
CA VAL A 900 11.91 -13.88 -39.09
C VAL A 900 11.37 -14.06 -40.50
N ARG A 901 10.17 -13.51 -40.73
CA ARG A 901 9.63 -13.37 -42.08
C ARG A 901 10.30 -12.20 -42.78
N ASP A 902 10.11 -12.08 -44.10
CA ASP A 902 10.54 -10.88 -44.81
C ASP A 902 10.00 -9.64 -44.07
N PRO A 903 10.84 -8.62 -43.86
CA PRO A 903 10.53 -7.46 -43.02
C PRO A 903 9.27 -6.69 -43.48
N GLY A 904 8.82 -6.89 -44.72
CA GLY A 904 7.56 -6.33 -45.24
C GLY A 904 6.27 -7.06 -44.82
N SER A 905 6.35 -8.17 -44.06
CA SER A 905 5.17 -8.98 -43.67
C SER A 905 4.78 -8.88 -42.19
N ALA A 906 5.48 -8.06 -41.41
CA ALA A 906 5.04 -7.72 -40.05
C ALA A 906 3.84 -6.77 -40.18
N THR A 907 2.68 -7.20 -39.71
CA THR A 907 1.55 -6.29 -39.54
C THR A 907 1.94 -5.29 -38.45
N PRO A 908 1.76 -3.98 -38.66
CA PRO A 908 2.31 -2.92 -37.80
C PRO A 908 1.85 -2.97 -36.33
N ASN A 909 0.83 -3.77 -36.02
CA ASN A 909 0.20 -3.87 -34.70
C ASN A 909 0.33 -5.26 -34.05
N GLN A 910 1.21 -6.15 -34.56
CA GLN A 910 1.41 -7.48 -33.98
C GLN A 910 2.80 -7.62 -33.39
N GLY A 911 2.86 -8.09 -32.13
CA GLY A 911 4.11 -8.51 -31.49
C GLY A 911 4.80 -9.65 -32.26
N LEU A 912 6.10 -9.85 -32.02
CA LEU A 912 6.86 -10.93 -32.65
C LEU A 912 6.45 -12.28 -32.04
N VAL A 913 5.96 -13.20 -32.88
CA VAL A 913 5.60 -14.55 -32.43
C VAL A 913 6.85 -15.33 -32.02
N LEU A 914 6.86 -15.80 -30.78
CA LEU A 914 7.92 -16.63 -30.23
C LEU A 914 7.49 -18.10 -30.12
N LEU A 915 8.47 -18.99 -30.24
CA LEU A 915 8.33 -20.42 -30.07
C LEU A 915 9.24 -20.87 -28.93
N ARG A 916 8.69 -21.61 -27.95
CA ARG A 916 9.48 -22.19 -26.85
C ARG A 916 10.47 -23.25 -27.36
N ASN A 917 10.06 -23.97 -28.39
CA ASN A 917 10.83 -25.06 -28.98
C ASN A 917 11.28 -24.69 -30.40
N ARG A 918 12.46 -25.18 -30.78
CA ARG A 918 12.98 -25.01 -32.13
C ARG A 918 12.04 -25.69 -33.14
N PRO A 919 11.44 -24.96 -34.10
CA PRO A 919 10.57 -25.57 -35.11
C PRO A 919 11.37 -26.47 -36.06
N ARG A 920 10.69 -27.30 -36.87
CA ARG A 920 11.34 -28.05 -37.96
C ARG A 920 11.78 -27.08 -39.07
N ALA A 921 12.94 -27.35 -39.68
CA ALA A 921 13.48 -26.52 -40.76
C ALA A 921 12.60 -26.61 -42.02
N ARG A 922 12.29 -25.44 -42.61
CA ARG A 922 11.60 -25.31 -43.89
C ARG A 922 12.44 -24.42 -44.79
N GLN A 923 12.78 -24.91 -45.98
CA GLN A 923 13.70 -24.24 -46.91
C GLN A 923 13.33 -22.77 -47.11
N GLY A 924 14.34 -21.89 -47.15
CA GLY A 924 14.16 -20.45 -47.34
C GLY A 924 13.69 -19.68 -46.10
N ARG A 925 13.62 -20.31 -44.92
CA ARG A 925 13.31 -19.63 -43.66
C ARG A 925 14.57 -19.37 -42.84
N MET A 926 14.56 -18.24 -42.14
CA MET A 926 15.53 -17.90 -41.11
C MET A 926 14.88 -18.04 -39.73
N LEU A 927 15.60 -18.67 -38.80
CA LEU A 927 15.21 -18.80 -37.42
C LEU A 927 16.22 -18.06 -36.55
N VAL A 928 15.72 -17.24 -35.65
CA VAL A 928 16.53 -16.52 -34.68
C VAL A 928 16.32 -17.16 -33.32
N GLN A 929 17.40 -17.57 -32.69
CA GLN A 929 17.39 -17.99 -31.30
C GLN A 929 17.59 -16.75 -30.43
N LEU A 930 16.67 -16.54 -29.50
CA LEU A 930 16.58 -15.35 -28.67
C LEU A 930 16.77 -15.73 -27.21
N ARG A 931 17.46 -14.88 -26.46
CA ARG A 931 17.45 -14.89 -24.99
C ARG A 931 16.44 -13.84 -24.55
N VAL A 932 15.30 -14.33 -24.08
CA VAL A 932 14.16 -13.50 -23.67
C VAL A 932 14.24 -13.30 -22.16
N PRO A 933 14.34 -12.04 -21.69
CA PRO A 933 14.37 -11.75 -20.27
C PRO A 933 13.09 -12.19 -19.56
N TRP A 934 13.19 -12.42 -18.25
CA TRP A 934 12.06 -12.69 -17.37
C TRP A 934 10.87 -11.74 -17.61
N ARG A 935 9.65 -12.29 -17.69
CA ARG A 935 8.37 -11.57 -17.90
C ARG A 935 8.30 -10.59 -19.09
N CYS A 936 9.17 -10.74 -20.08
CA CYS A 936 9.27 -9.81 -21.21
C CYS A 936 8.26 -10.11 -22.34
N ALA A 937 7.87 -11.38 -22.52
CA ALA A 937 6.89 -11.80 -23.52
C ALA A 937 5.51 -12.07 -22.89
N VAL A 938 4.46 -12.00 -23.69
CA VAL A 938 3.09 -12.38 -23.32
C VAL A 938 2.87 -13.87 -23.56
N ASP A 939 2.38 -14.58 -22.56
CA ASP A 939 1.94 -15.98 -22.70
C ASP A 939 0.47 -16.04 -23.15
N VAL A 940 0.26 -16.11 -24.47
CA VAL A 940 -1.08 -16.13 -25.07
C VAL A 940 -1.85 -17.38 -24.64
N ARG A 941 -1.17 -18.52 -24.45
CA ARG A 941 -1.85 -19.74 -23.99
C ARG A 941 -2.36 -19.58 -22.55
N ALA A 942 -1.51 -19.06 -21.65
CA ALA A 942 -1.93 -18.80 -20.28
C ALA A 942 -3.02 -17.72 -20.22
N THR A 943 -2.94 -16.71 -21.09
CA THR A 943 -3.98 -15.69 -21.27
C THR A 943 -5.33 -16.32 -21.64
N VAL A 944 -5.36 -17.20 -22.65
CA VAL A 944 -6.59 -17.91 -23.04
C VAL A 944 -7.13 -18.75 -21.90
N ALA A 945 -6.27 -19.41 -21.12
CA ALA A 945 -6.71 -20.18 -19.94
C ALA A 945 -7.30 -19.28 -18.84
N GLN A 946 -6.75 -18.08 -18.64
CA GLN A 946 -7.20 -17.11 -17.64
C GLN A 946 -8.57 -16.51 -17.98
N ILE A 947 -8.83 -16.21 -19.27
CA ILE A 947 -10.06 -15.50 -19.70
C ILE A 947 -11.07 -16.38 -20.44
N GLY A 948 -10.71 -17.62 -20.78
CA GLY A 948 -11.49 -18.48 -21.68
C GLY A 948 -12.89 -18.82 -21.16
N ASP A 949 -13.08 -18.84 -19.84
CA ASP A 949 -14.36 -19.11 -19.19
C ASP A 949 -15.19 -17.84 -18.92
N LEU A 950 -14.73 -16.67 -19.39
CA LEU A 950 -15.33 -15.37 -19.11
C LEU A 950 -15.99 -14.79 -20.37
N PRO A 951 -17.28 -15.09 -20.62
CA PRO A 951 -17.95 -14.72 -21.87
C PRO A 951 -18.09 -13.20 -22.08
N GLN A 952 -17.93 -12.41 -21.00
CA GLN A 952 -18.01 -10.95 -21.05
C GLN A 952 -16.67 -10.29 -21.39
N ILE A 953 -15.66 -11.05 -21.81
CA ILE A 953 -14.36 -10.52 -22.22
C ILE A 953 -14.13 -10.84 -23.69
N HIS A 954 -14.25 -9.82 -24.53
CA HIS A 954 -13.93 -9.90 -25.95
C HIS A 954 -12.43 -9.64 -26.14
N SER A 955 -11.67 -10.71 -26.39
CA SER A 955 -10.22 -10.67 -26.63
C SER A 955 -9.82 -11.42 -27.89
N ALA A 956 -8.74 -10.99 -28.51
CA ALA A 956 -8.10 -11.68 -29.63
C ALA A 956 -7.20 -12.86 -29.21
N ALA A 957 -7.05 -13.15 -27.91
CA ALA A 957 -6.15 -14.21 -27.44
C ALA A 957 -6.48 -15.59 -28.04
N GLY A 958 -7.77 -15.94 -28.15
CA GLY A 958 -8.21 -17.21 -28.74
C GLY A 958 -7.81 -17.33 -30.22
N SER A 959 -8.11 -16.31 -31.03
CA SER A 959 -7.76 -16.31 -32.46
C SER A 959 -6.25 -16.26 -32.69
N MET A 960 -5.49 -15.58 -31.82
CA MET A 960 -4.03 -15.61 -31.83
C MET A 960 -3.48 -17.01 -31.53
N LEU A 961 -4.05 -17.70 -30.54
CA LEU A 961 -3.64 -19.06 -30.20
C LEU A 961 -3.96 -20.05 -31.33
N GLU A 962 -5.14 -19.92 -31.97
CA GLU A 962 -5.53 -20.69 -33.16
C GLU A 962 -4.60 -20.43 -34.36
N ALA A 963 -4.13 -19.18 -34.50
CA ALA A 963 -3.09 -18.82 -35.48
C ALA A 963 -1.68 -19.33 -35.12
N GLY A 964 -1.53 -20.03 -33.99
CA GLY A 964 -0.28 -20.63 -33.53
C GLY A 964 0.63 -19.70 -32.73
N ALA A 965 0.16 -18.51 -32.35
CA ALA A 965 0.91 -17.58 -31.53
C ALA A 965 0.80 -17.94 -30.04
N SER A 966 1.61 -18.90 -29.57
CA SER A 966 1.62 -19.28 -28.15
C SER A 966 2.34 -18.29 -27.23
N LEU A 967 3.27 -17.52 -27.79
CA LEU A 967 4.03 -16.48 -27.11
C LEU A 967 4.15 -15.27 -28.05
N LEU A 968 3.98 -14.06 -27.53
CA LEU A 968 4.15 -12.83 -28.28
C LEU A 968 5.14 -11.92 -27.56
N LEU A 969 6.12 -11.42 -28.28
CA LEU A 969 7.04 -10.39 -27.78
C LEU A 969 6.53 -9.02 -28.22
N PRO A 970 6.15 -8.14 -27.28
CA PRO A 970 5.77 -6.76 -27.58
C PRO A 970 6.87 -6.01 -28.32
N ARG A 971 6.52 -4.98 -29.10
CA ARG A 971 7.50 -4.25 -29.90
C ARG A 971 8.48 -3.47 -29.03
N GLU A 972 8.01 -2.83 -27.96
CA GLU A 972 8.89 -2.14 -27.02
C GLU A 972 9.85 -3.09 -26.28
N ALA A 973 9.54 -4.38 -26.26
CA ALA A 973 10.40 -5.41 -25.68
C ALA A 973 11.59 -5.82 -26.59
N ASN A 974 11.61 -5.41 -27.87
CA ASN A 974 12.66 -5.82 -28.81
C ASN A 974 14.06 -5.35 -28.41
N ALA A 975 14.19 -4.20 -27.74
CA ALA A 975 15.48 -3.71 -27.27
C ALA A 975 16.04 -4.56 -26.11
N GLN A 976 15.19 -5.32 -25.42
CA GLN A 976 15.53 -6.11 -24.23
C GLN A 976 15.99 -7.53 -24.58
N VAL A 977 15.56 -8.02 -25.75
CA VAL A 977 15.78 -9.39 -26.17
C VAL A 977 17.08 -9.48 -26.95
N GLU A 978 17.93 -10.40 -26.55
CA GLU A 978 19.22 -10.60 -27.21
C GLU A 978 19.13 -11.70 -28.26
N VAL A 979 19.74 -11.46 -29.42
CA VAL A 979 19.93 -12.49 -30.42
C VAL A 979 21.11 -13.36 -30.01
N VAL A 980 20.87 -14.64 -29.74
CA VAL A 980 21.95 -15.57 -29.38
C VAL A 980 22.52 -16.23 -30.63
N ARG A 981 21.66 -16.65 -31.57
CA ARG A 981 22.06 -17.33 -32.80
C ARG A 981 21.14 -17.05 -33.97
N LEU A 982 21.73 -17.00 -35.17
CA LEU A 982 21.02 -17.00 -36.45
C LEU A 982 21.15 -18.36 -37.12
N LEU A 983 20.03 -18.92 -37.53
CA LEU A 983 19.93 -20.22 -38.18
C LEU A 983 19.23 -20.06 -39.53
N SER A 984 19.76 -20.69 -40.57
CA SER A 984 19.11 -20.79 -41.88
C SER A 984 18.71 -22.24 -42.16
N ALA A 985 17.55 -22.43 -42.78
CA ALA A 985 17.06 -23.75 -43.14
C ALA A 985 17.76 -24.28 -44.40
N GLY A 986 18.55 -25.34 -44.26
CA GLY A 986 19.10 -26.13 -45.36
C GLY A 986 18.37 -27.46 -45.57
N ARG A 987 18.80 -28.25 -46.57
CA ARG A 987 18.22 -29.58 -46.88
C ARG A 987 18.30 -30.58 -45.72
N LEU A 988 19.33 -30.45 -44.86
CA LEU A 988 19.58 -31.34 -43.73
C LEU A 988 19.10 -30.77 -42.37
N GLY A 989 18.38 -29.64 -42.37
CA GLY A 989 17.92 -28.99 -41.14
C GLY A 989 18.46 -27.56 -40.97
N TRP A 990 18.39 -27.05 -39.74
CA TRP A 990 18.90 -25.72 -39.38
C TRP A 990 20.43 -25.71 -39.36
N ARG A 991 21.03 -24.70 -39.99
CA ARG A 991 22.48 -24.44 -39.98
C ARG A 991 22.74 -23.05 -39.41
N THR A 992 23.72 -22.94 -38.50
CA THR A 992 24.13 -21.64 -37.94
C THR A 992 24.76 -20.78 -39.03
N VAL A 993 24.27 -19.54 -39.15
CA VAL A 993 24.77 -18.53 -40.09
C VAL A 993 25.57 -17.45 -39.36
N GLY A 994 25.29 -17.22 -38.08
CA GLY A 994 26.03 -16.29 -37.23
C GLY A 994 25.58 -16.33 -35.78
N GLU A 995 26.37 -15.74 -34.90
CA GLU A 995 26.09 -15.57 -33.46
C GLU A 995 26.26 -14.08 -33.12
N PRO A 996 25.32 -13.22 -33.57
CA PRO A 996 25.47 -11.79 -33.37
C PRO A 996 25.11 -11.44 -31.92
N GLU A 997 26.08 -10.99 -31.12
CA GLU A 997 25.82 -10.46 -29.77
C GLU A 997 25.22 -9.04 -29.87
N MET A 998 23.96 -8.95 -30.32
CA MET A 998 23.24 -7.69 -30.47
C MET A 998 21.79 -7.81 -30.00
N SER A 999 21.15 -6.66 -29.75
CA SER A 999 19.72 -6.64 -29.44
C SER A 999 18.88 -7.08 -30.65
N LEU A 1000 17.69 -7.60 -30.40
CA LEU A 1000 16.74 -7.95 -31.44
C LEU A 1000 16.30 -6.71 -32.22
N ALA A 1001 16.20 -5.54 -31.56
CA ALA A 1001 15.92 -4.28 -32.24
C ALA A 1001 16.99 -3.92 -33.29
N ASP A 1002 18.27 -3.98 -32.91
CA ASP A 1002 19.39 -3.70 -33.83
C ASP A 1002 19.44 -4.71 -34.97
N PHE A 1003 19.22 -5.98 -34.64
CA PHE A 1003 19.15 -7.05 -35.63
C PHE A 1003 18.04 -6.79 -36.66
N LEU A 1004 16.82 -6.43 -36.22
CA LEU A 1004 15.70 -6.13 -37.11
C LEU A 1004 15.96 -4.86 -37.94
N ALA A 1005 16.56 -3.83 -37.35
CA ALA A 1005 16.93 -2.60 -38.07
C ALA A 1005 17.96 -2.90 -39.18
N SER A 1006 19.02 -3.65 -38.87
CA SER A 1006 20.05 -4.03 -39.85
C SER A 1006 19.48 -4.80 -41.06
N ARG A 1007 18.40 -5.56 -40.84
CA ARG A 1007 17.70 -6.33 -41.88
C ARG A 1007 16.80 -5.46 -42.75
N ALA A 1008 16.12 -4.48 -42.16
CA ALA A 1008 15.32 -3.51 -42.91
C ALA A 1008 16.22 -2.73 -43.89
N ASP A 1009 17.38 -2.27 -43.42
CA ASP A 1009 18.37 -1.57 -44.25
C ASP A 1009 18.87 -2.43 -45.42
N ALA A 1010 19.14 -3.72 -45.17
CA ALA A 1010 19.57 -4.65 -46.22
C ALA A 1010 18.52 -4.84 -47.32
N THR A 1011 17.22 -4.81 -46.98
CA THR A 1011 16.13 -4.93 -47.98
C THR A 1011 15.88 -3.65 -48.77
N THR A 1012 16.24 -2.49 -48.23
CA THR A 1012 16.02 -1.18 -48.91
C THR A 1012 17.15 -0.77 -49.84
N ARG A 1013 18.25 -1.52 -49.92
CA ARG A 1013 19.33 -1.32 -50.91
C ARG A 1013 19.24 -2.34 -52.06
N PRO A 1014 18.35 -2.14 -53.04
CA PRO A 1014 18.31 -2.96 -54.24
C PRO A 1014 19.56 -2.67 -55.08
N GLY A 1015 20.61 -3.48 -54.93
CA GLY A 1015 21.85 -3.32 -55.69
C GLY A 1015 23.11 -3.88 -55.03
N SER A 1016 23.05 -4.23 -53.73
CA SER A 1016 24.16 -4.97 -53.11
C SER A 1016 24.02 -6.45 -53.46
N THR A 1017 24.73 -6.89 -54.50
CA THR A 1017 24.94 -8.30 -54.80
C THR A 1017 25.56 -8.97 -53.58
N ALA A 1018 24.78 -9.81 -52.88
CA ALA A 1018 25.30 -10.66 -51.83
C ALA A 1018 26.44 -11.52 -52.41
N PRO A 1019 27.59 -11.66 -51.73
CA PRO A 1019 28.66 -12.53 -52.22
C PRO A 1019 28.12 -13.96 -52.22
N THR A 1020 27.96 -14.52 -53.41
CA THR A 1020 27.70 -15.94 -53.62
C THR A 1020 28.84 -16.72 -52.98
N ARG A 1021 28.55 -17.46 -51.91
CA ARG A 1021 29.48 -18.36 -51.23
C ARG A 1021 29.05 -19.80 -51.43
#